data_AF-A0A2H5A108-F1
#
_entry.id   AF-A0A2H5A108-F1
#
_cell.length_a   1.000
_cell.length_b   1.000
_cell.length_c   1.000
_cell.angle_alpha   90.00
_cell.angle_beta   90.00
_cell.angle_gamma   90.00
#
_symmetry.space_group_name_H-M   'P 1'
#
loop_
_entity.id
_entity.type
_entity.pdbx_description
1 polymer ?
#
loop_
_entity_poly.entity_id
_entity_poly.type
_entity_poly.pdbx_seq_one_letter_code
_entity_poly.pdbx_strand_id
1 'polypeptide(L)'
;MRDLLTLSDLRTQFETDRGTVKAVDGIDLTVREGETVGLVGESGSGKSVTALSAMDIVDDPGHIAGGEIRFGAVETVTRLSRQYPKAVRTEDSDSGFITIDAATVDRSRLPESVETTADDRTLATQFIREAPKKALSESGDAPVTITDGYVDLTAAPERVMRDIRGGDMGMIFQDPMTSLNPAITVGEQVAESLRLHRYGNKRNDSWFNAVREITPSISRSGEMDEEIRSDVISLLEEVGIPEPADRVDEYPHEFSGGMRQRVLIAIALACRPKLLVADEPTTALDVTIQAQILDLIDDLQADLGMSVLFITHDLGVVAETCDRVAVMYAGEIVEEGPVEEIFQNPSHPYTYTLLESIPGEGTDRLTPIEGNVPSLIDMPEGCHFADRCPWAQPECREGEIPYLQHGPDDVTHRSKCILESFDTDEYGTGDAGVAATETTRTDRQLMEVDGLKKHFSRADDLLDKYIGNEPESVKAVDGVSMDIYEGETLGLVGESGCGKSTTGRTILRLLEPTDGTVVFAGQDLSELDKGGLREVRRDLQMIFQDPMSSLDPRMTVGQTIMEPLKIHDLPADTGDGSRREQRVERVADLMEAVGLDPDQYDRYPHELSGGQRQRVGIARALAVDPDFIVCDEPVSALDVSVQAQIINLLEDLQHEFGLTYLFIAHDLSVVRHICDRVAVMYLGEVVEIANTPDLFADPKHPYTRALMSAIPEPDPTVEADRILLKGDVPSPIDPPSGCHFRTRCPEVIPPDIDIEQETYREVMDYRQRVEDEAIAIDAVREQAGKADSATAATDGGADLAEAPNGTEQVPVAAFKQTMVDRFFETSLTGENRRVVETSIEHLADGDWDAAASVLRDRFESVCETKHPELQPDAHPAACHLYEQEDGDSA
;
A
#
# COMPACT_ATOMS: atom_id res chain seq x y z
N MET A 1 24.75 8.60 14.34
CA MET A 1 23.33 8.97 14.54
C MET A 1 22.97 8.66 15.99
N ARG A 2 22.03 9.38 16.59
CA ARG A 2 21.55 9.11 17.96
C ARG A 2 20.38 8.14 17.93
N ASP A 3 20.15 7.45 19.02
CA ASP A 3 19.00 6.55 19.17
C ASP A 3 17.74 7.39 19.38
N LEU A 4 16.79 7.28 18.46
CA LEU A 4 15.52 8.01 18.52
C LEU A 4 14.45 7.20 19.25
N LEU A 5 14.32 5.91 18.91
CA LEU A 5 13.46 4.96 19.60
C LEU A 5 14.30 3.76 20.02
N THR A 6 14.21 3.38 21.29
CA THR A 6 14.82 2.16 21.82
C THR A 6 13.78 1.34 22.55
N LEU A 7 13.59 0.10 22.11
CA LEU A 7 12.83 -0.94 22.79
C LEU A 7 13.83 -1.86 23.49
N SER A 8 13.64 -2.13 24.78
CA SER A 8 14.54 -2.99 25.55
C SER A 8 13.76 -4.04 26.33
N ASP A 9 14.06 -5.33 26.10
CA ASP A 9 13.33 -6.49 26.66
C ASP A 9 11.80 -6.31 26.60
N LEU A 10 11.28 -5.74 25.50
CA LEU A 10 9.87 -5.41 25.38
C LEU A 10 9.03 -6.69 25.33
N ARG A 11 8.02 -6.77 26.19
CA ARG A 11 7.10 -7.91 26.27
C ARG A 11 5.66 -7.44 26.22
N THR A 12 4.88 -7.98 25.31
CA THR A 12 3.46 -7.65 25.15
C THR A 12 2.63 -8.93 25.13
N GLN A 13 1.63 -8.99 26.00
CA GLN A 13 0.84 -10.20 26.26
C GLN A 13 -0.65 -9.94 26.18
N PHE A 14 -1.41 -10.92 25.69
CA PHE A 14 -2.87 -10.90 25.66
C PHE A 14 -3.42 -12.00 26.56
N GLU A 15 -4.30 -11.61 27.49
CA GLU A 15 -5.02 -12.55 28.35
C GLU A 15 -6.20 -13.16 27.58
N THR A 16 -6.16 -14.47 27.33
CA THR A 16 -7.26 -15.19 26.65
C THR A 16 -7.79 -16.33 27.49
N ASP A 17 -9.02 -16.80 27.22
CA ASP A 17 -9.61 -17.95 27.88
C ASP A 17 -8.79 -19.25 27.73
N ARG A 18 -7.94 -19.31 26.70
CA ARG A 18 -7.08 -20.48 26.39
C ARG A 18 -5.69 -20.38 27.03
N GLY A 19 -5.31 -19.21 27.56
CA GLY A 19 -3.99 -18.94 28.12
C GLY A 19 -3.47 -17.56 27.73
N THR A 20 -2.28 -17.21 28.23
CA THR A 20 -1.62 -15.94 27.93
C THR A 20 -0.88 -16.06 26.60
N VAL A 21 -1.31 -15.28 25.60
CA VAL A 21 -0.63 -15.19 24.31
C VAL A 21 0.53 -14.21 24.45
N LYS A 22 1.75 -14.65 24.18
CA LYS A 22 2.95 -13.82 24.17
C LYS A 22 3.22 -13.32 22.76
N ALA A 23 2.63 -12.17 22.42
CA ALA A 23 2.74 -11.61 21.07
C ALA A 23 4.11 -10.99 20.79
N VAL A 24 4.75 -10.45 21.83
CA VAL A 24 6.13 -9.94 21.81
C VAL A 24 6.80 -10.46 23.09
N ASP A 25 7.94 -11.14 22.99
CA ASP A 25 8.61 -11.78 24.13
C ASP A 25 10.10 -11.44 24.21
N GLY A 26 10.42 -10.22 24.67
CA GLY A 26 11.79 -9.82 24.98
C GLY A 26 12.56 -9.30 23.78
N ILE A 27 11.95 -8.41 23.00
CA ILE A 27 12.62 -7.80 21.84
C ILE A 27 13.48 -6.60 22.24
N ASP A 28 14.63 -6.49 21.59
CA ASP A 28 15.49 -5.31 21.62
C ASP A 28 15.57 -4.73 20.21
N LEU A 29 15.11 -3.49 20.02
CA LEU A 29 15.11 -2.81 18.72
C LEU A 29 15.51 -1.34 18.90
N THR A 30 16.31 -0.81 17.99
CA THR A 30 16.70 0.60 18.01
C THR A 30 16.57 1.23 16.63
N VAL A 31 15.83 2.34 16.57
CA VAL A 31 15.71 3.21 15.39
C VAL A 31 16.48 4.50 15.66
N ARG A 32 17.43 4.84 14.79
CA ARG A 32 18.24 6.05 14.93
C ARG A 32 17.62 7.24 14.20
N GLU A 33 18.00 8.46 14.59
CA GLU A 33 17.59 9.69 13.90
C GLU A 33 17.96 9.64 12.40
N GLY A 34 16.97 9.79 11.52
CA GLY A 34 17.12 9.77 10.05
C GLY A 34 17.34 8.39 9.43
N GLU A 35 17.17 7.31 10.21
CA GLU A 35 17.30 5.91 9.75
C GLU A 35 15.91 5.33 9.43
N THR A 36 15.82 4.55 8.36
CA THR A 36 14.66 3.72 8.03
C THR A 36 14.95 2.26 8.42
N VAL A 37 14.17 1.72 9.35
CA VAL A 37 14.31 0.35 9.85
C VAL A 37 13.09 -0.47 9.46
N GLY A 38 13.33 -1.54 8.70
CA GLY A 38 12.33 -2.54 8.32
C GLY A 38 12.12 -3.58 9.43
N LEU A 39 10.87 -3.90 9.76
CA LEU A 39 10.51 -5.02 10.63
C LEU A 39 9.65 -6.01 9.83
N VAL A 40 10.20 -7.20 9.56
CA VAL A 40 9.64 -8.20 8.64
C VAL A 40 9.45 -9.57 9.30
N GLY A 41 8.65 -10.44 8.69
CA GLY A 41 8.42 -11.80 9.15
C GLY A 41 7.04 -12.34 8.78
N GLU A 42 6.78 -13.61 9.09
CA GLU A 42 5.52 -14.31 8.80
C GLU A 42 4.31 -13.61 9.47
N SER A 43 3.12 -13.86 8.94
CA SER A 43 1.88 -13.34 9.53
C SER A 43 1.71 -13.85 10.97
N GLY A 44 1.38 -12.95 11.90
CA GLY A 44 1.25 -13.27 13.32
C GLY A 44 2.56 -13.38 14.10
N SER A 45 3.71 -13.00 13.51
CA SER A 45 5.00 -13.01 14.22
C SER A 45 5.13 -11.95 15.34
N GLY A 46 4.27 -10.93 15.36
CA GLY A 46 4.25 -9.87 16.38
C GLY A 46 4.65 -8.46 15.90
N LYS A 47 4.80 -8.25 14.59
CA LYS A 47 5.27 -6.96 14.00
C LYS A 47 4.37 -5.78 14.35
N SER A 48 3.08 -5.84 13.99
CA SER A 48 2.13 -4.77 14.27
C SER A 48 1.94 -4.57 15.79
N VAL A 49 1.94 -5.65 16.58
CA VAL A 49 1.90 -5.54 18.05
C VAL A 49 3.12 -4.80 18.58
N THR A 50 4.31 -5.01 18.01
CA THR A 50 5.52 -4.26 18.36
C THR A 50 5.35 -2.76 18.12
N ALA A 51 4.81 -2.36 16.97
CA ALA A 51 4.48 -0.97 16.68
C ALA A 51 3.43 -0.38 17.63
N LEU A 52 2.34 -1.11 17.84
CA LEU A 52 1.26 -0.69 18.76
C LEU A 52 1.77 -0.55 20.20
N SER A 53 2.70 -1.41 20.64
CA SER A 53 3.35 -1.32 21.94
C SER A 53 4.32 -0.14 22.02
N ALA A 54 5.12 0.11 20.99
CA ALA A 54 5.98 1.29 20.91
C ALA A 54 5.17 2.60 21.01
N MET A 55 3.97 2.59 20.43
CA MET A 55 2.98 3.66 20.51
C MET A 55 2.07 3.57 21.75
N ASP A 56 2.17 2.53 22.58
CA ASP A 56 1.30 2.26 23.76
C ASP A 56 -0.22 2.43 23.47
N ILE A 57 -0.64 1.90 22.32
CA ILE A 57 -2.03 1.82 21.82
C ILE A 57 -2.50 0.37 21.67
N VAL A 58 -1.91 -0.55 22.42
CA VAL A 58 -2.35 -1.96 22.45
C VAL A 58 -3.75 -2.02 23.06
N ASP A 59 -4.71 -2.56 22.31
CA ASP A 59 -6.09 -2.71 22.76
C ASP A 59 -6.24 -3.84 23.80
N ASP A 60 -7.21 -3.67 24.72
CA ASP A 60 -7.67 -4.74 25.62
C ASP A 60 -8.07 -6.00 24.82
N PRO A 61 -7.69 -7.22 25.23
CA PRO A 61 -7.08 -7.60 26.51
C PRO A 61 -5.54 -7.59 26.53
N GLY A 62 -4.90 -6.91 25.58
CA GLY A 62 -3.44 -6.80 25.49
C GLY A 62 -2.85 -5.79 26.47
N HIS A 63 -1.64 -6.04 26.94
CA HIS A 63 -0.88 -5.10 27.75
C HIS A 63 0.64 -5.31 27.62
N ILE A 64 1.40 -4.24 27.86
CA ILE A 64 2.86 -4.31 28.00
C ILE A 64 3.17 -4.99 29.34
N ALA A 65 3.67 -6.22 29.29
CA ALA A 65 3.96 -7.06 30.44
C ALA A 65 5.33 -6.76 31.06
N GLY A 66 6.25 -6.18 30.29
CA GLY A 66 7.60 -5.84 30.73
C GLY A 66 8.43 -5.15 29.65
N GLY A 67 9.63 -4.72 30.04
CA GLY A 67 10.56 -3.97 29.20
C GLY A 67 10.48 -2.46 29.40
N GLU A 68 11.26 -1.73 28.60
CA GLU A 68 11.31 -0.27 28.59
C GLU A 68 11.23 0.24 27.14
N ILE A 69 10.56 1.37 26.96
CA ILE A 69 10.42 2.06 25.67
C ILE A 69 10.94 3.48 25.86
N ARG A 70 12.02 3.83 25.17
CA ARG A 70 12.67 5.15 25.27
C ARG A 70 12.52 5.92 23.97
N PHE A 71 12.13 7.19 24.09
CA PHE A 71 12.08 8.14 22.97
C PHE A 71 13.06 9.29 23.18
N GLY A 72 14.10 9.34 22.35
CA GLY A 72 15.31 10.15 22.49
C GLY A 72 15.29 11.51 21.78
N ALA A 73 14.16 11.95 21.22
CA ALA A 73 14.09 13.20 20.49
C ALA A 73 14.44 14.41 21.39
N VAL A 74 15.59 15.05 21.13
CA VAL A 74 16.13 16.12 22.01
C VAL A 74 15.16 17.29 22.15
N GLU A 75 14.44 17.65 21.09
CA GLU A 75 13.42 18.70 21.10
C GLU A 75 12.25 18.33 22.04
N THR A 76 11.77 17.09 21.97
CA THR A 76 10.74 16.53 22.84
C THR A 76 11.18 16.49 24.29
N VAL A 77 12.39 15.97 24.56
CA VAL A 77 12.98 15.92 25.90
C VAL A 77 13.11 17.31 26.48
N THR A 78 13.56 18.29 25.68
CA THR A 78 13.68 19.69 26.11
C THR A 78 12.33 20.31 26.43
N ARG A 79 11.34 20.13 25.54
CA ARG A 79 9.97 20.61 25.70
C ARG A 79 9.31 20.05 26.96
N LEU A 80 9.37 18.73 27.14
CA LEU A 80 8.77 18.04 28.29
C LEU A 80 9.53 18.32 29.59
N SER A 81 10.84 18.46 29.57
CA SER A 81 11.64 18.88 30.74
C SER A 81 11.21 20.24 31.25
N ARG A 82 10.85 21.16 30.35
CA ARG A 82 10.34 22.48 30.71
C ARG A 82 8.91 22.44 31.24
N GLN A 83 8.04 21.59 30.68
CA GLN A 83 6.62 21.47 31.05
C GLN A 83 6.42 20.66 32.34
N TYR A 84 7.22 19.61 32.52
CA TYR A 84 7.17 18.65 33.64
C TYR A 84 8.53 18.57 34.35
N PRO A 85 9.04 19.67 34.93
CA PRO A 85 10.37 19.72 35.54
C PRO A 85 10.56 18.66 36.64
N LYS A 86 9.51 18.34 37.40
CA LYS A 86 9.58 17.32 38.48
C LYS A 86 9.73 15.89 37.96
N ALA A 87 9.43 15.66 36.68
CA ALA A 87 9.55 14.35 36.03
C ALA A 87 10.98 14.07 35.53
N VAL A 88 11.88 15.07 35.55
CA VAL A 88 13.30 14.88 35.22
C VAL A 88 13.97 14.09 36.36
N ARG A 89 14.44 12.88 36.07
CA ARG A 89 15.12 11.99 37.02
C ARG A 89 16.36 12.67 37.61
N THR A 90 16.65 12.39 38.87
CA THR A 90 17.84 12.86 39.58
C THR A 90 18.62 11.64 40.08
N GLU A 91 19.91 11.78 40.35
CA GLU A 91 20.76 10.70 40.88
C GLU A 91 20.16 10.01 42.14
N ASP A 92 19.38 10.75 42.95
CA ASP A 92 18.76 10.25 44.18
C ASP A 92 17.29 9.79 44.02
N SER A 93 16.68 9.87 42.82
CA SER A 93 15.26 9.52 42.62
C SER A 93 14.92 9.10 41.19
N ASP A 94 14.48 7.84 41.06
CA ASP A 94 14.00 7.23 39.81
C ASP A 94 12.53 7.52 39.48
N SER A 95 11.80 8.26 40.32
CA SER A 95 10.34 8.45 40.18
C SER A 95 9.87 9.33 39.01
N GLY A 96 10.78 9.68 38.10
CA GLY A 96 10.51 10.49 36.90
C GLY A 96 10.46 9.64 35.63
N PHE A 97 10.01 10.23 34.53
CA PHE A 97 9.96 9.60 33.20
C PHE A 97 10.85 10.31 32.17
N ILE A 98 11.62 11.33 32.58
CA ILE A 98 12.53 12.06 31.70
C ILE A 98 13.95 11.88 32.21
N THR A 99 14.85 11.42 31.35
CA THR A 99 16.27 11.27 31.64
C THR A 99 17.08 12.25 30.78
N ILE A 100 18.00 12.97 31.41
CA ILE A 100 18.99 13.79 30.71
C ILE A 100 20.31 13.05 30.82
N ASP A 101 20.87 12.62 29.70
CA ASP A 101 22.14 11.90 29.67
C ASP A 101 23.33 12.84 29.41
N ALA A 102 23.13 13.88 28.61
CA ALA A 102 24.12 14.93 28.41
C ALA A 102 23.48 16.31 28.26
N ALA A 103 24.11 17.32 28.86
CA ALA A 103 23.75 18.72 28.71
C ALA A 103 24.99 19.62 28.81
N THR A 104 24.91 20.79 28.20
CA THR A 104 25.90 21.88 28.35
C THR A 104 25.28 23.01 29.16
N VAL A 105 26.03 23.56 30.12
CA VAL A 105 25.55 24.64 31.00
C VAL A 105 26.43 25.88 30.91
N ASP A 106 25.84 27.02 30.55
CA ASP A 106 26.50 28.32 30.69
C ASP A 106 26.51 28.75 32.17
N ARG A 107 27.60 28.38 32.85
CA ARG A 107 27.81 28.64 34.28
C ARG A 107 27.77 30.14 34.64
N SER A 108 28.01 31.03 33.68
CA SER A 108 27.96 32.50 33.92
C SER A 108 26.53 33.03 34.12
N ARG A 109 25.54 32.24 33.72
CA ARG A 109 24.11 32.58 33.76
C ARG A 109 23.33 31.79 34.82
N LEU A 110 24.02 30.97 35.60
CA LEU A 110 23.42 30.24 36.72
C LEU A 110 23.11 31.18 37.90
N PRO A 111 22.02 30.96 38.64
CA PRO A 111 21.75 31.67 39.89
C PRO A 111 22.86 31.40 40.93
N GLU A 112 23.16 32.37 41.79
CA GLU A 112 24.13 32.20 42.90
C GLU A 112 23.75 31.07 43.89
N SER A 113 22.51 30.58 43.85
CA SER A 113 21.99 29.50 44.68
C SER A 113 22.33 28.09 44.19
N VAL A 114 22.82 27.93 42.95
CA VAL A 114 23.15 26.62 42.35
C VAL A 114 24.63 26.32 42.55
N GLU A 115 24.95 25.13 43.06
CA GLU A 115 26.33 24.75 43.40
C GLU A 115 27.16 24.44 42.14
N THR A 116 27.98 25.39 41.69
CA THR A 116 28.69 25.34 40.40
C THR A 116 29.84 24.32 40.31
N THR A 117 30.07 23.50 41.34
CA THR A 117 31.15 22.50 41.38
C THR A 117 30.74 21.15 40.80
N ALA A 118 29.45 20.91 40.59
CA ALA A 118 28.95 19.70 39.95
C ALA A 118 29.25 19.70 38.43
N ASP A 119 29.10 18.54 37.81
CA ASP A 119 29.17 18.42 36.35
C ASP A 119 27.94 19.05 35.68
N ASP A 120 28.03 19.25 34.37
CA ASP A 120 27.01 19.96 33.61
C ASP A 120 25.66 19.21 33.58
N ARG A 121 25.65 17.88 33.67
CA ARG A 121 24.42 17.07 33.71
C ARG A 121 23.68 17.29 35.03
N THR A 122 24.38 17.20 36.16
CA THR A 122 23.79 17.43 37.49
C THR A 122 23.31 18.88 37.62
N LEU A 123 24.10 19.84 37.14
CA LEU A 123 23.74 21.26 37.11
C LEU A 123 22.50 21.54 36.27
N ALA A 124 22.43 20.97 35.05
CA ALA A 124 21.29 21.10 34.16
C ALA A 124 20.02 20.55 34.82
N THR A 125 20.10 19.33 35.35
CA THR A 125 18.99 18.64 36.03
C THR A 125 18.46 19.46 37.20
N GLN A 126 19.35 19.96 38.07
CA GLN A 126 18.97 20.80 39.20
C GLN A 126 18.30 22.10 38.73
N PHE A 127 18.90 22.79 37.77
CA PHE A 127 18.41 24.09 37.33
C PHE A 127 17.08 23.99 36.58
N ILE A 128 16.88 22.94 35.78
CA ILE A 128 15.60 22.63 35.13
C ILE A 128 14.52 22.38 36.18
N ARG A 129 14.81 21.63 37.25
CA ARG A 129 13.86 21.35 38.33
C ARG A 129 13.46 22.60 39.12
N GLU A 130 14.41 23.50 39.38
CA GLU A 130 14.19 24.72 40.17
C GLU A 130 13.57 25.87 39.36
N ALA A 131 14.00 26.06 38.12
CA ALA A 131 13.63 27.21 37.29
C ALA A 131 13.56 26.85 35.78
N PRO A 132 12.64 25.97 35.36
CA PRO A 132 12.62 25.38 34.01
C PRO A 132 12.56 26.40 32.88
N LYS A 133 11.71 27.43 33.02
CA LYS A 133 11.54 28.49 31.99
C LYS A 133 12.77 29.39 31.83
N LYS A 134 13.65 29.44 32.85
CA LYS A 134 14.93 30.16 32.79
C LYS A 134 16.05 29.25 32.33
N ALA A 135 16.00 27.97 32.71
CA ALA A 135 16.97 26.96 32.32
C ALA A 135 16.88 26.65 30.81
N LEU A 136 15.66 26.44 30.31
CA LEU A 136 15.35 26.06 28.92
C LEU A 136 14.51 27.16 28.28
N SER A 137 15.09 27.91 27.34
CA SER A 137 14.42 29.00 26.62
C SER A 137 13.92 28.51 25.25
N GLU A 138 12.74 28.99 24.84
CA GLU A 138 12.22 28.82 23.46
C GLU A 138 13.01 29.64 22.43
N SER A 139 13.80 30.63 22.88
CA SER A 139 14.48 31.62 22.01
C SER A 139 15.94 31.27 21.70
N GLY A 140 16.40 30.07 22.06
CA GLY A 140 17.78 29.61 21.85
C GLY A 140 18.85 30.20 22.79
N ASP A 141 18.58 31.32 23.47
CA ASP A 141 19.52 31.97 24.42
C ASP A 141 19.38 31.40 25.85
N ALA A 142 19.33 30.07 25.96
CA ALA A 142 19.14 29.33 27.21
C ALA A 142 20.49 29.06 27.92
N PRO A 143 20.57 29.13 29.25
CA PRO A 143 21.74 28.75 30.02
C PRO A 143 21.96 27.22 30.10
N VAL A 144 20.96 26.41 29.74
CA VAL A 144 21.07 24.95 29.64
C VAL A 144 20.69 24.51 28.23
N THR A 145 21.55 23.71 27.62
CA THR A 145 21.29 23.03 26.34
C THR A 145 21.36 21.53 26.58
N ILE A 146 20.22 20.85 26.49
CA ILE A 146 20.20 19.38 26.51
C ILE A 146 20.76 18.91 25.17
N THR A 147 21.76 18.04 25.23
CA THR A 147 22.41 17.47 24.04
C THR A 147 22.07 16.00 23.85
N ASP A 148 21.63 15.32 24.91
CA ASP A 148 21.20 13.92 24.87
C ASP A 148 20.31 13.57 26.07
N GLY A 149 19.39 12.64 25.87
CA GLY A 149 18.43 12.19 26.86
C GLY A 149 17.20 11.55 26.23
N TYR A 150 16.29 11.02 27.05
CA TYR A 150 15.11 10.32 26.57
C TYR A 150 13.91 10.48 27.51
N VAL A 151 12.74 10.19 26.94
CA VAL A 151 11.47 10.01 27.65
C VAL A 151 11.20 8.51 27.74
N ASP A 152 10.99 8.01 28.94
CA ASP A 152 10.52 6.65 29.18
C ASP A 152 9.00 6.62 28.97
N LEU A 153 8.57 6.07 27.83
CA LEU A 153 7.17 6.04 27.41
C LEU A 153 6.33 5.08 28.27
N THR A 154 6.95 4.05 28.84
CA THR A 154 6.28 3.09 29.75
C THR A 154 5.93 3.69 31.10
N ALA A 155 6.70 4.70 31.53
CA ALA A 155 6.48 5.42 32.78
C ALA A 155 5.72 6.74 32.59
N ALA A 156 5.58 7.21 31.34
CA ALA A 156 4.94 8.47 31.02
C ALA A 156 3.43 8.41 31.27
N PRO A 157 2.82 9.44 31.86
CA PRO A 157 1.37 9.47 32.02
C PRO A 157 0.68 9.69 30.66
N GLU A 158 -0.55 9.19 30.52
CA GLU A 158 -1.38 9.30 29.32
C GLU A 158 -1.42 10.70 28.67
N ARG A 159 -1.41 11.77 29.46
CA ARG A 159 -1.35 13.14 28.93
C ARG A 159 -0.06 13.42 28.15
N VAL A 160 1.07 12.93 28.64
CA VAL A 160 2.37 13.05 27.96
C VAL A 160 2.40 12.15 26.74
N MET A 161 1.85 10.93 26.84
CA MET A 161 1.73 10.03 25.70
C MET A 161 0.91 10.64 24.57
N ARG A 162 -0.21 11.31 24.86
CA ARG A 162 -0.95 12.10 23.87
C ARG A 162 -0.19 13.29 23.32
N ASP A 163 0.70 13.92 24.09
CA ASP A 163 1.52 15.03 23.58
C ASP A 163 2.63 14.51 22.62
N ILE A 164 2.99 13.23 22.70
CA ILE A 164 4.02 12.57 21.86
C ILE A 164 3.36 11.92 20.64
N ARG A 165 2.30 11.10 20.84
CA ARG A 165 1.52 10.47 19.76
C ARG A 165 0.74 11.52 18.98
N GLY A 166 0.81 11.46 17.66
CA GLY A 166 0.21 12.47 16.77
C GLY A 166 0.93 13.82 16.80
N GLY A 167 2.00 13.96 17.60
CA GLY A 167 2.88 15.13 17.65
C GLY A 167 4.27 14.79 17.12
N ASP A 168 5.08 14.17 17.98
CA ASP A 168 6.47 13.77 17.68
C ASP A 168 6.57 12.35 17.11
N MET A 169 5.55 11.51 17.28
CA MET A 169 5.42 10.18 16.69
C MET A 169 4.12 10.09 15.87
N GLY A 170 4.21 9.75 14.60
CA GLY A 170 3.08 9.50 13.70
C GLY A 170 2.94 8.02 13.38
N MET A 171 1.74 7.58 13.00
CA MET A 171 1.50 6.21 12.55
C MET A 171 0.58 6.19 11.33
N ILE A 172 0.96 5.39 10.33
CA ILE A 172 0.10 4.99 9.22
C ILE A 172 -0.41 3.58 9.55
N PHE A 173 -1.72 3.42 9.59
CA PHE A 173 -2.38 2.14 9.86
C PHE A 173 -2.57 1.33 8.58
N GLN A 174 -2.63 0.01 8.72
CA GLN A 174 -2.67 -0.99 7.64
C GLN A 174 -3.84 -0.86 6.65
N ASP A 175 -5.01 -0.33 7.07
CA ASP A 175 -6.19 -0.22 6.18
C ASP A 175 -6.84 1.18 6.23
N PRO A 176 -6.83 1.93 5.10
CA PRO A 176 -7.51 3.21 4.96
C PRO A 176 -9.00 3.18 5.27
N MET A 177 -9.70 2.11 4.89
CA MET A 177 -11.15 2.06 4.95
C MET A 177 -11.67 1.92 6.38
N THR A 178 -10.94 1.21 7.23
CA THR A 178 -11.25 1.08 8.65
C THR A 178 -10.72 2.25 9.46
N SER A 179 -9.69 2.94 8.96
CA SER A 179 -9.04 4.07 9.66
C SER A 179 -9.73 5.41 9.42
N LEU A 180 -10.27 5.66 8.22
CA LEU A 180 -10.97 6.91 7.89
C LEU A 180 -12.44 6.85 8.26
N ASN A 181 -12.98 7.94 8.81
CA ASN A 181 -14.40 8.04 9.09
C ASN A 181 -15.18 8.44 7.83
N PRO A 182 -16.04 7.57 7.26
CA PRO A 182 -16.72 7.84 5.98
C PRO A 182 -17.76 8.97 6.06
N ALA A 183 -18.14 9.39 7.27
CA ALA A 183 -19.15 10.43 7.51
C ALA A 183 -18.55 11.83 7.77
N ILE A 184 -17.22 11.96 7.75
CA ILE A 184 -16.49 13.22 7.98
C ILE A 184 -15.69 13.53 6.72
N THR A 185 -15.61 14.80 6.33
CA THR A 185 -14.81 15.21 5.16
C THR A 185 -13.32 14.98 5.40
N VAL A 186 -12.58 14.78 4.33
CA VAL A 186 -11.12 14.57 4.36
C VAL A 186 -10.42 15.72 5.07
N GLY A 187 -10.75 16.95 4.71
CA GLY A 187 -10.14 18.13 5.31
C GLY A 187 -10.39 18.28 6.81
N GLU A 188 -11.58 17.92 7.30
CA GLU A 188 -11.90 18.00 8.72
C GLU A 188 -11.15 16.94 9.55
N GLN A 189 -10.90 15.75 8.97
CA GLN A 189 -10.09 14.70 9.61
C GLN A 189 -8.61 15.12 9.72
N VAL A 190 -8.02 15.70 8.67
CA VAL A 190 -6.65 16.25 8.73
C VAL A 190 -6.57 17.44 9.70
N ALA A 191 -7.59 18.31 9.69
CA ALA A 191 -7.67 19.46 10.58
C ALA A 191 -7.76 19.06 12.06
N GLU A 192 -8.34 17.91 12.39
CA GLU A 192 -8.46 17.41 13.77
C GLU A 192 -7.07 17.27 14.42
N SER A 193 -6.13 16.60 13.75
CA SER A 193 -4.74 16.45 14.20
C SER A 193 -4.07 17.82 14.42
N LEU A 194 -4.20 18.73 13.46
CA LEU A 194 -3.65 20.09 13.56
C LEU A 194 -4.24 20.87 14.75
N ARG A 195 -5.56 20.79 14.95
CA ARG A 195 -6.27 21.49 16.03
C ARG A 195 -5.85 20.96 17.41
N LEU A 196 -5.65 19.66 17.55
CA LEU A 196 -5.28 19.06 18.83
C LEU A 196 -3.84 19.38 19.22
N HIS A 197 -2.89 19.26 18.29
CA HIS A 197 -1.47 19.26 18.63
C HIS A 197 -0.74 20.57 18.28
N ARG A 198 -1.04 21.21 17.14
CA ARG A 198 -0.37 22.46 16.72
C ARG A 198 -1.11 23.72 17.19
N TYR A 199 -2.43 23.77 17.01
CA TYR A 199 -3.24 24.96 17.33
C TYR A 199 -3.89 24.92 18.72
N GLY A 200 -4.02 23.74 19.33
CA GLY A 200 -4.69 23.52 20.62
C GLY A 200 -4.03 24.23 21.80
N ASN A 201 -2.74 24.56 21.69
CA ASN A 201 -2.00 25.31 22.70
C ASN A 201 -2.32 26.82 22.71
N LYS A 202 -3.12 27.34 21.76
CA LYS A 202 -3.62 28.72 21.72
C LYS A 202 -5.05 28.84 22.29
N ARG A 203 -5.39 28.35 23.49
CA ARG A 203 -6.56 28.91 24.24
C ARG A 203 -6.60 28.57 25.73
N ASN A 204 -6.65 29.63 26.54
CA ASN A 204 -7.00 29.61 27.95
C ASN A 204 -8.42 29.06 28.17
N ASP A 205 -8.55 28.27 29.23
CA ASP A 205 -9.77 27.75 29.85
C ASP A 205 -11.01 28.65 29.67
N SER A 206 -11.99 28.18 28.90
CA SER A 206 -13.36 28.61 29.04
C SER A 206 -14.29 27.40 28.94
N TRP A 207 -15.07 27.21 30.00
CA TRP A 207 -16.02 26.12 30.22
C TRP A 207 -17.08 25.96 29.10
N PHE A 208 -17.19 26.95 28.20
CA PHE A 208 -18.06 26.90 27.02
C PHE A 208 -17.60 25.91 25.94
N ASN A 209 -16.30 25.59 25.84
CA ASN A 209 -15.79 24.70 24.79
C ASN A 209 -16.02 23.21 25.10
N ALA A 210 -15.96 22.82 26.37
CA ALA A 210 -16.32 21.47 26.82
C ALA A 210 -17.80 21.13 26.56
N VAL A 211 -18.68 22.14 26.48
CA VAL A 211 -20.09 21.93 26.12
C VAL A 211 -20.25 21.69 24.61
N ARG A 212 -19.32 22.17 23.79
CA ARG A 212 -19.36 21.99 22.32
C ARG A 212 -18.98 20.56 21.92
N GLU A 213 -18.10 19.89 22.65
CA GLU A 213 -17.75 18.46 22.47
C GLU A 213 -18.92 17.49 22.73
N ILE A 214 -19.92 17.89 23.53
CA ILE A 214 -21.00 16.98 23.98
C ILE A 214 -22.29 17.16 23.16
N THR A 215 -22.32 18.07 22.16
CA THR A 215 -23.52 18.30 21.32
C THR A 215 -23.24 18.11 19.83
N PRO A 216 -23.54 16.93 19.25
CA PRO A 216 -23.31 16.63 17.83
C PRO A 216 -24.32 17.28 16.85
N SER A 217 -25.02 18.36 17.21
CA SER A 217 -26.17 18.84 16.41
C SER A 217 -26.27 20.33 16.14
N ILE A 218 -25.29 21.17 16.51
CA ILE A 218 -25.37 22.63 16.31
C ILE A 218 -24.13 23.23 15.61
N SER A 219 -23.51 22.49 14.71
CA SER A 219 -22.68 23.10 13.66
C SER A 219 -22.81 22.29 12.37
N ARG A 220 -23.92 22.49 11.65
CA ARG A 220 -23.82 22.45 10.19
C ARG A 220 -22.90 23.60 9.81
N SER A 221 -21.84 23.30 9.05
CA SER A 221 -20.86 24.25 8.51
C SER A 221 -20.29 25.23 9.54
N GLY A 222 -19.42 24.74 10.43
CA GLY A 222 -18.46 25.62 11.08
C GLY A 222 -17.29 25.78 10.12
N GLU A 223 -17.21 26.90 9.41
CA GLU A 223 -16.06 27.24 8.55
C GLU A 223 -14.76 26.95 9.32
N MET A 224 -13.92 26.09 8.75
CA MET A 224 -12.58 25.81 9.25
C MET A 224 -11.81 27.13 9.30
N ASP A 225 -11.11 27.41 10.42
CA ASP A 225 -10.26 28.61 10.53
C ASP A 225 -9.36 28.70 9.29
N GLU A 226 -9.29 29.87 8.65
CA GLU A 226 -8.66 30.03 7.33
C GLU A 226 -7.16 29.67 7.34
N GLU A 227 -6.48 29.89 8.47
CA GLU A 227 -5.10 29.43 8.72
C GLU A 227 -5.00 27.89 8.70
N ILE A 228 -5.94 27.19 9.35
CA ILE A 228 -5.97 25.72 9.39
C ILE A 228 -6.35 25.16 8.01
N ARG A 229 -7.30 25.79 7.31
CA ARG A 229 -7.67 25.38 5.95
C ARG A 229 -6.48 25.47 5.00
N SER A 230 -5.71 26.56 5.07
CA SER A 230 -4.51 26.73 4.28
C SER A 230 -3.45 25.66 4.60
N ASP A 231 -3.23 25.35 5.88
CA ASP A 231 -2.30 24.29 6.30
C ASP A 231 -2.75 22.91 5.81
N VAL A 232 -4.05 22.60 5.89
CA VAL A 232 -4.62 21.34 5.39
C VAL A 232 -4.44 21.22 3.88
N ILE A 233 -4.73 22.28 3.12
CA ILE A 233 -4.54 22.28 1.67
C ILE A 233 -3.06 22.07 1.32
N SER A 234 -2.15 22.74 2.02
CA SER A 234 -0.71 22.56 1.85
C SER A 234 -0.27 21.13 2.17
N LEU A 235 -0.79 20.51 3.23
CA LEU A 235 -0.48 19.11 3.57
C LEU A 235 -1.01 18.13 2.53
N LEU A 236 -2.23 18.35 2.03
CA LEU A 236 -2.82 17.54 0.96
C LEU A 236 -2.00 17.68 -0.34
N GLU A 237 -1.48 18.88 -0.63
CA GLU A 237 -0.56 19.12 -1.74
C GLU A 237 0.78 18.38 -1.53
N GLU A 238 1.38 18.46 -0.34
CA GLU A 238 2.63 17.75 0.03
C GLU A 238 2.50 16.24 -0.16
N VAL A 239 1.34 15.63 0.15
CA VAL A 239 1.12 14.18 -0.06
C VAL A 239 0.65 13.83 -1.49
N GLY A 240 0.61 14.79 -2.40
CA GLY A 240 0.26 14.57 -3.80
C GLY A 240 -1.23 14.37 -4.09
N ILE A 241 -2.14 14.90 -3.26
CA ILE A 241 -3.57 14.97 -3.60
C ILE A 241 -3.76 16.06 -4.66
N PRO A 242 -4.33 15.74 -5.83
CA PRO A 242 -4.59 16.73 -6.86
C PRO A 242 -5.70 17.70 -6.42
N GLU A 243 -5.57 18.97 -6.81
CA GLU A 243 -6.52 20.06 -6.49
C GLU A 243 -7.00 20.01 -5.01
N PRO A 244 -6.06 20.07 -4.06
CA PRO A 244 -6.38 19.88 -2.65
C PRO A 244 -7.39 20.90 -2.14
N ALA A 245 -7.46 22.09 -2.75
CA ALA A 245 -8.42 23.14 -2.42
C ALA A 245 -9.89 22.75 -2.69
N ASP A 246 -10.13 21.91 -3.70
CA ASP A 246 -11.46 21.46 -4.10
C ASP A 246 -11.84 20.18 -3.35
N ARG A 247 -10.88 19.26 -3.20
CA ARG A 247 -11.09 17.94 -2.55
C ARG A 247 -11.11 17.97 -1.02
N VAL A 248 -10.71 19.08 -0.39
CA VAL A 248 -10.70 19.19 1.08
C VAL A 248 -12.10 19.01 1.71
N ASP A 249 -13.17 19.30 0.97
CA ASP A 249 -14.55 19.18 1.45
C ASP A 249 -15.25 17.87 1.00
N GLU A 250 -14.54 16.99 0.28
CA GLU A 250 -15.02 15.66 -0.13
C GLU A 250 -14.89 14.62 0.99
N TYR A 251 -15.61 13.50 0.83
CA TYR A 251 -15.64 12.40 1.78
C TYR A 251 -14.72 11.25 1.35
N PRO A 252 -14.23 10.41 2.29
CA PRO A 252 -13.35 9.29 1.97
C PRO A 252 -13.89 8.35 0.88
N HIS A 253 -15.20 8.11 0.82
CA HIS A 253 -15.79 7.21 -0.16
C HIS A 253 -15.76 7.74 -1.60
N GLU A 254 -15.50 9.04 -1.78
CA GLU A 254 -15.33 9.70 -3.07
C GLU A 254 -13.88 9.60 -3.57
N PHE A 255 -12.93 9.27 -2.69
CA PHE A 255 -11.50 9.11 -3.01
C PHE A 255 -11.17 7.69 -3.51
N SER A 256 -10.15 7.59 -4.36
CA SER A 256 -9.52 6.31 -4.74
C SER A 256 -8.79 5.67 -3.56
N GLY A 257 -8.42 4.38 -3.66
CA GLY A 257 -7.63 3.70 -2.62
C GLY A 257 -6.31 4.41 -2.31
N GLY A 258 -5.56 4.77 -3.35
CA GLY A 258 -4.30 5.53 -3.21
C GLY A 258 -4.50 6.92 -2.61
N MET A 259 -5.56 7.65 -2.99
CA MET A 259 -5.87 8.94 -2.38
C MET A 259 -6.23 8.80 -0.90
N ARG A 260 -6.99 7.77 -0.50
CA ARG A 260 -7.28 7.50 0.91
C ARG A 260 -6.00 7.23 1.70
N GLN A 261 -5.05 6.50 1.11
CA GLN A 261 -3.75 6.26 1.73
C GLN A 261 -2.96 7.57 1.89
N ARG A 262 -2.91 8.41 0.86
CA ARG A 262 -2.28 9.75 0.93
C ARG A 262 -2.91 10.61 2.03
N VAL A 263 -4.23 10.53 2.23
CA VAL A 263 -4.91 11.23 3.34
C VAL A 263 -4.46 10.69 4.70
N LEU A 264 -4.33 9.37 4.88
CA LEU A 264 -3.78 8.80 6.11
C LEU A 264 -2.34 9.27 6.37
N ILE A 265 -1.51 9.33 5.33
CA ILE A 265 -0.16 9.87 5.40
C ILE A 265 -0.21 11.35 5.83
N ALA A 266 -1.09 12.16 5.25
CA ALA A 266 -1.27 13.55 5.65
C ALA A 266 -1.69 13.70 7.12
N ILE A 267 -2.57 12.82 7.62
CA ILE A 267 -2.98 12.80 9.03
C ILE A 267 -1.77 12.46 9.93
N ALA A 268 -0.98 11.45 9.56
CA ALA A 268 0.21 11.04 10.31
C ALA A 268 1.30 12.12 10.33
N LEU A 269 1.41 12.89 9.24
CA LEU A 269 2.43 13.94 9.06
C LEU A 269 1.97 15.34 9.44
N ALA A 270 0.69 15.53 9.78
CA ALA A 270 0.13 16.85 10.09
C ALA A 270 0.95 17.63 11.13
N CYS A 271 1.60 16.92 12.05
CA CYS A 271 2.43 17.49 13.10
C CYS A 271 3.94 17.40 12.84
N ARG A 272 4.36 16.90 11.68
CA ARG A 272 5.75 16.68 11.26
C ARG A 272 6.52 15.86 12.30
N PRO A 273 6.14 14.58 12.49
CA PRO A 273 6.71 13.74 13.53
C PRO A 273 8.20 13.49 13.30
N LYS A 274 8.94 13.19 14.37
CA LYS A 274 10.34 12.74 14.30
C LYS A 274 10.44 11.26 13.95
N LEU A 275 9.43 10.48 14.34
CA LEU A 275 9.32 9.06 14.01
C LEU A 275 7.98 8.79 13.32
N LEU A 276 8.03 8.18 12.15
CA LEU A 276 6.87 7.64 11.45
C LEU A 276 6.87 6.12 11.58
N VAL A 277 5.80 5.56 12.15
CA VAL A 277 5.55 4.12 12.14
C VAL A 277 4.64 3.80 10.97
N ALA A 278 5.13 3.06 9.97
CA ALA A 278 4.35 2.69 8.80
C ALA A 278 4.01 1.20 8.88
N ASP A 279 2.78 0.88 9.32
CA ASP A 279 2.32 -0.50 9.47
C ASP A 279 1.59 -0.95 8.20
N GLU A 280 2.29 -1.71 7.36
CA GLU A 280 1.82 -2.20 6.06
C GLU A 280 1.18 -1.08 5.20
N PRO A 281 1.92 0.03 4.93
CA PRO A 281 1.36 1.23 4.32
C PRO A 281 0.96 1.08 2.85
N THR A 282 1.24 -0.07 2.22
CA THR A 282 0.93 -0.33 0.81
C THR A 282 -0.01 -1.51 0.61
N THR A 283 -0.51 -2.11 1.69
CA THR A 283 -1.44 -3.25 1.61
C THR A 283 -2.71 -2.87 0.84
N ALA A 284 -3.16 -3.78 -0.03
CA ALA A 284 -4.33 -3.64 -0.90
C ALA A 284 -4.26 -2.49 -1.94
N LEU A 285 -3.07 -1.94 -2.20
CA LEU A 285 -2.80 -1.06 -3.32
C LEU A 285 -2.22 -1.86 -4.50
N ASP A 286 -2.41 -1.38 -5.73
CA ASP A 286 -1.70 -1.94 -6.87
C ASP A 286 -0.24 -1.48 -6.91
N VAL A 287 0.58 -2.18 -7.70
CA VAL A 287 2.04 -1.97 -7.75
C VAL A 287 2.45 -0.54 -8.13
N THR A 288 1.69 0.17 -8.97
CA THR A 288 2.06 1.55 -9.36
C THR A 288 1.75 2.52 -8.23
N ILE A 289 0.59 2.39 -7.58
CA ILE A 289 0.24 3.20 -6.41
C ILE A 289 1.16 2.88 -5.22
N GLN A 290 1.51 1.60 -5.00
CA GLN A 290 2.50 1.20 -4.01
C GLN A 290 3.82 1.95 -4.21
N ALA A 291 4.41 1.89 -5.41
CA ALA A 291 5.67 2.59 -5.71
C ALA A 291 5.57 4.10 -5.43
N GLN A 292 4.47 4.75 -5.85
CA GLN A 292 4.25 6.17 -5.57
C GLN A 292 4.15 6.50 -4.07
N ILE A 293 3.58 5.61 -3.26
CA ILE A 293 3.47 5.81 -1.81
C ILE A 293 4.83 5.61 -1.14
N LEU A 294 5.63 4.65 -1.59
CA LEU A 294 6.99 4.44 -1.10
C LEU A 294 7.87 5.66 -1.39
N ASP A 295 7.88 6.13 -2.65
CA ASP A 295 8.63 7.34 -3.04
C ASP A 295 8.19 8.56 -2.23
N LEU A 296 6.87 8.72 -2.01
CA LEU A 296 6.35 9.79 -1.17
C LEU A 296 6.93 9.71 0.26
N ILE A 297 6.96 8.52 0.87
CA ILE A 297 7.50 8.35 2.22
C ILE A 297 9.00 8.66 2.24
N ASP A 298 9.75 8.23 1.22
CA ASP A 298 11.19 8.46 1.12
C ASP A 298 11.53 9.95 0.90
N ASP A 299 10.79 10.63 0.02
CA ASP A 299 10.92 12.08 -0.22
C ASP A 299 10.64 12.86 1.08
N LEU A 300 9.57 12.50 1.79
CA LEU A 300 9.21 13.13 3.07
C LEU A 300 10.24 12.82 4.17
N GLN A 301 10.83 11.61 4.14
CA GLN A 301 11.88 11.20 5.06
C GLN A 301 13.09 12.13 4.88
N ALA A 302 13.50 12.34 3.63
CA ALA A 302 14.62 13.20 3.28
C ALA A 302 14.35 14.68 3.60
N ASP A 303 13.14 15.18 3.28
CA ASP A 303 12.76 16.59 3.45
C ASP A 303 12.55 16.98 4.92
N LEU A 304 11.95 16.09 5.71
CA LEU A 304 11.65 16.35 7.13
C LEU A 304 12.76 15.87 8.07
N GLY A 305 13.69 15.05 7.59
CA GLY A 305 14.70 14.38 8.41
C GLY A 305 14.09 13.48 9.48
N MET A 306 12.93 12.87 9.18
CA MET A 306 12.26 11.94 10.09
C MET A 306 12.90 10.56 10.02
N SER A 307 12.74 9.75 11.06
CA SER A 307 13.04 8.32 11.02
C SER A 307 11.79 7.53 10.70
N VAL A 308 11.94 6.37 10.08
CA VAL A 308 10.82 5.50 9.71
C VAL A 308 11.01 4.11 10.31
N LEU A 309 10.00 3.63 11.03
CA LEU A 309 9.87 2.21 11.37
C LEU A 309 8.88 1.61 10.38
N PHE A 310 9.40 0.89 9.39
CA PHE A 310 8.63 0.33 8.28
C PHE A 310 8.28 -1.12 8.58
N ILE A 311 6.99 -1.44 8.69
CA ILE A 311 6.53 -2.81 8.93
C ILE A 311 5.87 -3.32 7.66
N THR A 312 6.38 -4.44 7.15
CA THR A 312 5.86 -5.08 5.95
C THR A 312 6.15 -6.57 5.98
N HIS A 313 5.43 -7.33 5.15
CA HIS A 313 5.76 -8.71 4.81
C HIS A 313 6.43 -8.82 3.42
N ASP A 314 6.48 -7.74 2.65
CA ASP A 314 7.13 -7.66 1.35
C ASP A 314 8.62 -7.33 1.53
N LEU A 315 9.48 -8.32 1.29
CA LEU A 315 10.92 -8.18 1.40
C LEU A 315 11.53 -7.37 0.24
N GLY A 316 10.89 -7.31 -0.93
CA GLY A 316 11.35 -6.43 -2.03
C GLY A 316 11.22 -4.95 -1.64
N VAL A 317 10.12 -4.58 -0.99
CA VAL A 317 9.96 -3.22 -0.45
C VAL A 317 11.03 -2.90 0.61
N VAL A 318 11.40 -3.86 1.46
CA VAL A 318 12.48 -3.65 2.45
C VAL A 318 13.84 -3.52 1.80
N ALA A 319 14.12 -4.31 0.76
CA ALA A 319 15.37 -4.24 0.01
C ALA A 319 15.62 -2.82 -0.53
N GLU A 320 14.56 -2.14 -0.95
CA GLU A 320 14.64 -0.85 -1.64
C GLU A 320 14.54 0.37 -0.70
N THR A 321 13.76 0.28 0.38
CA THR A 321 13.41 1.46 1.21
C THR A 321 14.14 1.54 2.55
N CYS A 322 14.70 0.44 3.04
CA CYS A 322 15.22 0.36 4.41
C CYS A 322 16.76 0.36 4.47
N ASP A 323 17.32 1.06 5.46
CA ASP A 323 18.76 1.00 5.74
C ASP A 323 19.14 -0.29 6.49
N ARG A 324 18.25 -0.72 7.39
CA ARG A 324 18.41 -1.91 8.24
C ARG A 324 17.12 -2.69 8.31
N VAL A 325 17.23 -4.00 8.52
CA VAL A 325 16.11 -4.90 8.71
C VAL A 325 16.25 -5.70 10.00
N ALA A 326 15.13 -5.86 10.71
CA ALA A 326 14.94 -6.79 11.80
C ALA A 326 13.92 -7.85 11.38
N VAL A 327 14.33 -9.11 11.39
CA VAL A 327 13.52 -10.26 11.01
C VAL A 327 12.91 -10.87 12.27
N MET A 328 11.59 -10.92 12.34
CA MET A 328 10.81 -11.32 13.52
C MET A 328 10.12 -12.67 13.30
N TYR A 329 10.27 -13.57 14.27
CA TYR A 329 9.61 -14.87 14.28
C TYR A 329 9.06 -15.18 15.68
N ALA A 330 7.77 -15.54 15.76
CA ALA A 330 7.09 -15.97 16.99
C ALA A 330 7.42 -15.11 18.24
N GLY A 331 7.24 -13.79 18.13
CA GLY A 331 7.42 -12.85 19.23
C GLY A 331 8.84 -12.33 19.45
N GLU A 332 9.84 -12.82 18.71
CA GLU A 332 11.26 -12.44 18.87
C GLU A 332 11.89 -11.94 17.58
N ILE A 333 12.87 -11.03 17.68
CA ILE A 333 13.78 -10.68 16.58
C ILE A 333 14.85 -11.77 16.49
N VAL A 334 14.80 -12.57 15.43
CA VAL A 334 15.75 -13.69 15.23
C VAL A 334 16.99 -13.27 14.46
N GLU A 335 16.93 -12.19 13.68
CA GLU A 335 18.07 -11.66 12.95
C GLU A 335 17.92 -10.16 12.70
N GLU A 336 19.01 -9.42 12.73
CA GLU A 336 19.03 -7.98 12.51
C GLU A 336 20.36 -7.54 11.90
N GLY A 337 20.32 -6.67 10.89
CA GLY A 337 21.51 -6.08 10.28
C GLY A 337 21.19 -5.05 9.20
N PRO A 338 22.22 -4.46 8.54
CA PRO A 338 22.01 -3.70 7.32
C PRO A 338 21.30 -4.55 6.27
N VAL A 339 20.41 -3.93 5.50
CA VAL A 339 19.62 -4.65 4.49
C VAL A 339 20.50 -5.40 3.50
N GLU A 340 21.53 -4.74 2.95
CA GLU A 340 22.50 -5.37 2.04
C GLU A 340 23.13 -6.65 2.60
N GLU A 341 23.55 -6.64 3.87
CA GLU A 341 24.21 -7.79 4.50
C GLU A 341 23.23 -8.94 4.75
N ILE A 342 22.00 -8.63 5.17
CA ILE A 342 20.97 -9.65 5.47
C ILE A 342 20.50 -10.35 4.19
N PHE A 343 20.31 -9.60 3.09
CA PHE A 343 19.85 -10.16 1.83
C PHE A 343 20.95 -10.97 1.12
N GLN A 344 22.22 -10.59 1.28
CA GLN A 344 23.34 -11.33 0.66
C GLN A 344 23.85 -12.50 1.52
N ASN A 345 23.88 -12.33 2.85
CA ASN A 345 24.50 -13.27 3.79
C ASN A 345 23.56 -13.61 4.97
N PRO A 346 22.33 -14.09 4.72
CA PRO A 346 21.40 -14.43 5.80
C PRO A 346 22.01 -15.50 6.72
N SER A 347 22.07 -15.21 8.01
CA SER A 347 22.77 -16.02 9.02
C SER A 347 21.84 -16.79 9.95
N HIS A 348 20.53 -16.55 9.90
CA HIS A 348 19.53 -17.37 10.56
C HIS A 348 18.78 -18.25 9.53
N PRO A 349 18.64 -19.57 9.76
CA PRO A 349 17.88 -20.48 8.90
C PRO A 349 16.50 -19.98 8.45
N TYR A 350 15.73 -19.39 9.38
CA TYR A 350 14.44 -18.79 9.07
C TYR A 350 14.53 -17.67 8.03
N THR A 351 15.47 -16.73 8.21
CA THR A 351 15.67 -15.60 7.29
C THR A 351 16.08 -16.09 5.91
N TYR A 352 17.00 -17.06 5.85
CA TYR A 352 17.42 -17.68 4.59
C TYR A 352 16.21 -18.28 3.86
N THR A 353 15.41 -19.12 4.53
CA THR A 353 14.24 -19.72 3.87
C THR A 353 13.18 -18.69 3.49
N LEU A 354 13.02 -17.63 4.29
CA LEU A 354 12.08 -16.55 3.98
C LEU A 354 12.47 -15.84 2.68
N LEU A 355 13.76 -15.59 2.46
CA LEU A 355 14.30 -15.04 1.21
C LEU A 355 14.15 -16.02 0.03
N GLU A 356 14.45 -17.31 0.25
CA GLU A 356 14.28 -18.37 -0.77
C GLU A 356 12.80 -18.67 -1.12
N SER A 357 11.85 -18.18 -0.31
CA SER A 357 10.41 -18.25 -0.61
C SER A 357 9.96 -17.17 -1.61
N ILE A 358 10.77 -16.14 -1.86
CA ILE A 358 10.43 -15.03 -2.76
C ILE A 358 10.60 -15.51 -4.22
N PRO A 359 9.61 -15.30 -5.10
CA PRO A 359 9.76 -15.57 -6.52
C PRO A 359 10.88 -14.73 -7.16
N GLY A 360 11.87 -15.39 -7.77
CA GLY A 360 13.03 -14.75 -8.40
C GLY A 360 13.40 -15.35 -9.75
N GLU A 361 14.36 -14.72 -10.45
CA GLU A 361 14.86 -15.22 -11.73
C GLU A 361 15.58 -16.57 -11.60
N GLY A 362 15.14 -17.57 -12.36
CA GLY A 362 15.79 -18.88 -12.40
C GLY A 362 15.41 -19.84 -11.26
N THR A 363 14.45 -19.46 -10.42
CA THR A 363 13.87 -20.35 -9.42
C THR A 363 12.77 -21.22 -10.07
N ASP A 364 13.04 -22.51 -10.26
CA ASP A 364 12.09 -23.44 -10.88
C ASP A 364 10.93 -23.84 -9.95
N ARG A 365 11.18 -23.94 -8.63
CA ARG A 365 10.17 -24.27 -7.62
C ARG A 365 10.48 -23.49 -6.35
N LEU A 366 9.48 -22.84 -5.77
CA LEU A 366 9.68 -22.02 -4.57
C LEU A 366 9.95 -22.90 -3.36
N THR A 367 10.69 -22.35 -2.40
CA THR A 367 11.15 -23.11 -1.24
C THR A 367 10.43 -22.64 0.04
N PRO A 368 9.24 -23.21 0.35
CA PRO A 368 8.46 -22.76 1.49
C PRO A 368 9.07 -23.19 2.84
N ILE A 369 8.63 -22.51 3.89
CA ILE A 369 8.90 -22.91 5.27
C ILE A 369 7.81 -23.89 5.70
N GLU A 370 8.19 -25.15 5.87
CA GLU A 370 7.25 -26.21 6.24
C GLU A 370 6.71 -26.07 7.67
N GLY A 371 5.56 -26.70 7.91
CA GLY A 371 4.91 -26.70 9.23
C GLY A 371 4.10 -25.43 9.52
N ASN A 372 3.71 -25.27 10.80
CA ASN A 372 2.95 -24.11 11.26
C ASN A 372 3.76 -23.34 12.31
N VAL A 373 3.58 -22.03 12.38
CA VAL A 373 4.08 -21.20 13.49
C VAL A 373 3.63 -21.81 14.83
N PRO A 374 4.53 -21.95 15.82
CA PRO A 374 4.18 -22.51 17.11
C PRO A 374 3.10 -21.67 17.82
N SER A 375 2.39 -22.31 18.75
CA SER A 375 1.44 -21.61 19.60
C SER A 375 2.16 -20.54 20.43
N LEU A 376 1.72 -19.28 20.30
CA LEU A 376 2.21 -18.18 21.13
C LEU A 376 1.78 -18.27 22.61
N ILE A 377 0.95 -19.27 22.96
CA ILE A 377 0.58 -19.58 24.35
C ILE A 377 1.59 -20.53 24.97
N ASP A 378 1.96 -21.58 24.24
CA ASP A 378 2.84 -22.66 24.69
C ASP A 378 4.14 -22.61 23.88
N MET A 379 4.94 -21.56 24.11
CA MET A 379 6.18 -21.36 23.35
C MET A 379 7.26 -22.36 23.78
N PRO A 380 8.00 -22.94 22.83
CA PRO A 380 9.07 -23.90 23.12
C PRO A 380 10.23 -23.23 23.88
N GLU A 381 10.97 -24.01 24.67
CA GLU A 381 12.27 -23.57 25.21
C GLU A 381 13.33 -23.59 24.09
N GLY A 382 14.34 -22.71 24.16
CA GLY A 382 15.36 -22.58 23.12
C GLY A 382 14.91 -21.71 21.94
N CYS A 383 15.35 -22.07 20.74
CA CYS A 383 15.00 -21.42 19.49
C CYS A 383 13.55 -21.73 19.11
N HIS A 384 12.72 -20.71 18.96
CA HIS A 384 11.31 -20.87 18.57
C HIS A 384 11.13 -21.52 17.18
N PHE A 385 12.15 -21.45 16.32
CA PHE A 385 12.13 -22.03 14.98
C PHE A 385 12.64 -23.48 14.93
N ALA A 386 13.14 -24.05 16.04
CA ALA A 386 13.83 -25.34 16.04
C ALA A 386 13.01 -26.51 15.47
N ASP A 387 11.68 -26.50 15.59
CA ASP A 387 10.82 -27.57 15.08
C ASP A 387 10.55 -27.49 13.56
N ARG A 388 10.80 -26.33 12.95
CA ARG A 388 10.69 -26.08 11.50
C ARG A 388 12.05 -25.93 10.82
N CYS A 389 13.14 -25.88 11.60
CA CYS A 389 14.50 -25.70 11.10
C CYS A 389 15.11 -27.05 10.68
N PRO A 390 15.49 -27.25 9.40
CA PRO A 390 16.12 -28.50 8.95
C PRO A 390 17.50 -28.72 9.55
N TRP A 391 18.17 -27.64 9.99
CA TRP A 391 19.49 -27.69 10.63
C TRP A 391 19.42 -27.72 12.16
N ALA A 392 18.25 -27.97 12.76
CA ALA A 392 18.09 -27.97 14.20
C ALA A 392 18.96 -29.04 14.89
N GLN A 393 19.77 -28.59 15.86
CA GLN A 393 20.55 -29.47 16.73
C GLN A 393 19.85 -29.62 18.10
N PRO A 394 20.15 -30.65 18.91
CA PRO A 394 19.58 -30.80 20.25
C PRO A 394 19.70 -29.54 21.13
N GLU A 395 20.82 -28.82 21.00
CA GLU A 395 21.13 -27.58 21.71
C GLU A 395 20.18 -26.43 21.34
N CYS A 396 19.54 -26.48 20.17
CA CYS A 396 18.54 -25.48 19.77
C CYS A 396 17.28 -25.54 20.64
N ARG A 397 17.04 -26.62 21.39
CA ARG A 397 15.81 -26.83 22.18
C ARG A 397 15.98 -26.59 23.68
N GLU A 398 17.13 -26.05 24.09
CA GLU A 398 17.47 -25.89 25.51
C GLU A 398 17.98 -24.47 25.79
N GLY A 399 17.46 -23.82 26.82
CA GLY A 399 17.96 -22.54 27.32
C GLY A 399 17.58 -21.32 26.48
N GLU A 400 18.29 -20.21 26.70
CA GLU A 400 18.16 -18.97 25.93
C GLU A 400 19.20 -18.95 24.81
N ILE A 401 18.78 -18.60 23.60
CA ILE A 401 19.68 -18.51 22.44
C ILE A 401 20.27 -17.10 22.38
N PRO A 402 21.59 -16.93 22.59
CA PRO A 402 22.23 -15.62 22.55
C PRO A 402 22.33 -15.11 21.11
N TYR A 403 22.44 -13.80 20.95
CA TYR A 403 22.84 -13.21 19.67
C TYR A 403 24.29 -13.54 19.34
N LEU A 404 24.52 -14.14 18.18
CA LEU A 404 25.83 -14.23 17.54
C LEU A 404 25.99 -13.04 16.58
N GLN A 405 27.19 -12.47 16.57
CA GLN A 405 27.58 -11.42 15.62
C GLN A 405 28.12 -12.07 14.34
N HIS A 406 27.71 -11.55 13.20
CA HIS A 406 28.10 -11.97 11.85
C HIS A 406 28.72 -10.81 11.07
N GLY A 407 29.29 -11.10 9.91
CA GLY A 407 29.95 -10.11 9.07
C GLY A 407 31.22 -9.48 9.68
N PRO A 408 31.75 -8.41 9.07
CA PRO A 408 32.87 -7.63 9.59
C PRO A 408 32.60 -6.98 10.96
N ASP A 409 33.64 -6.75 11.77
CA ASP A 409 33.54 -6.14 13.12
C ASP A 409 32.87 -4.74 13.13
N ASP A 410 32.86 -4.04 11.99
CA ASP A 410 32.28 -2.70 11.81
C ASP A 410 30.82 -2.72 11.33
N VAL A 411 30.29 -3.88 10.96
CA VAL A 411 28.89 -4.08 10.55
C VAL A 411 28.10 -4.62 11.73
N THR A 412 26.95 -4.03 12.06
CA THR A 412 26.08 -4.56 13.12
C THR A 412 25.12 -5.59 12.56
N HIS A 413 25.56 -6.84 12.39
CA HIS A 413 24.73 -7.96 11.95
C HIS A 413 24.73 -9.04 13.03
N ARG A 414 23.55 -9.40 13.53
CA ARG A 414 23.40 -10.38 14.62
C ARG A 414 22.23 -11.33 14.40
N SER A 415 22.36 -12.58 14.83
CA SER A 415 21.27 -13.56 14.78
C SER A 415 21.14 -14.39 16.06
N LYS A 416 19.92 -14.76 16.45
CA LYS A 416 19.61 -15.72 17.52
C LYS A 416 19.71 -17.16 16.98
N CYS A 417 20.87 -17.52 16.45
CA CYS A 417 21.17 -18.88 16.04
C CYS A 417 22.39 -19.40 16.79
N ILE A 418 22.45 -20.70 17.07
CA ILE A 418 23.67 -21.33 17.59
C ILE A 418 24.69 -21.66 16.49
N LEU A 419 24.24 -21.63 15.23
CA LEU A 419 25.08 -21.94 14.07
C LEU A 419 25.81 -20.67 13.64
N GLU A 420 27.13 -20.78 13.45
CA GLU A 420 27.94 -19.72 12.82
C GLU A 420 27.72 -19.70 11.29
N SER A 421 27.44 -20.86 10.72
CA SER A 421 27.02 -21.03 9.32
C SER A 421 26.29 -22.37 9.16
N PHE A 422 25.54 -22.51 8.08
CA PHE A 422 24.87 -23.75 7.70
C PHE A 422 25.02 -24.00 6.20
N ASP A 423 24.91 -25.26 5.79
CA ASP A 423 24.99 -25.65 4.39
C ASP A 423 23.65 -25.38 3.71
N THR A 424 23.61 -24.36 2.87
CA THR A 424 22.42 -23.93 2.12
C THR A 424 21.97 -24.98 1.11
N ASP A 425 22.89 -25.82 0.63
CA ASP A 425 22.59 -26.91 -0.30
C ASP A 425 21.77 -28.03 0.36
N GLU A 426 21.67 -28.08 1.70
CA GLU A 426 20.86 -29.09 2.41
C GLU A 426 19.35 -28.76 2.40
N TYR A 427 18.97 -27.49 2.25
CA TYR A 427 17.56 -27.07 2.25
C TYR A 427 16.91 -27.32 0.87
N GLY A 428 15.66 -27.78 0.85
CA GLY A 428 14.93 -28.06 -0.40
C GLY A 428 15.35 -29.35 -1.15
N THR A 429 16.27 -30.14 -0.59
CA THR A 429 16.70 -31.43 -1.20
C THR A 429 15.77 -32.61 -0.88
N GLY A 430 14.79 -32.41 -0.01
CA GLY A 430 13.77 -33.40 0.35
C GLY A 430 12.59 -33.35 -0.62
N ASP A 431 12.42 -34.41 -1.41
CA ASP A 431 11.30 -34.62 -2.34
C ASP A 431 11.20 -33.61 -3.51
N ALA A 432 12.35 -33.35 -4.16
CA ALA A 432 12.40 -32.84 -5.53
C ALA A 432 11.77 -33.87 -6.51
N GLY A 433 10.45 -33.98 -6.47
CA GLY A 433 9.62 -34.56 -7.51
C GLY A 433 9.74 -33.69 -8.76
N VAL A 434 10.21 -34.32 -9.83
CA VAL A 434 10.19 -33.94 -11.26
C VAL A 434 10.42 -32.45 -11.58
N ALA A 435 11.55 -32.23 -12.27
CA ALA A 435 11.99 -30.99 -12.90
C ALA A 435 10.88 -30.11 -13.52
N ALA A 436 11.01 -28.80 -13.26
CA ALA A 436 11.04 -27.72 -14.24
C ALA A 436 10.27 -27.93 -15.56
N THR A 437 9.21 -27.11 -15.73
CA THR A 437 8.94 -26.37 -16.97
C THR A 437 8.77 -27.19 -18.27
N GLU A 438 8.14 -28.37 -18.25
CA GLU A 438 7.45 -28.84 -19.46
C GLU A 438 6.05 -28.25 -19.45
N THR A 439 5.81 -27.28 -20.36
CA THR A 439 4.49 -26.66 -20.53
C THR A 439 3.45 -27.77 -20.67
N THR A 440 2.51 -27.87 -19.73
CA THR A 440 1.33 -28.74 -19.83
C THR A 440 0.38 -28.25 -20.94
N ARG A 441 0.58 -27.01 -21.39
CA ARG A 441 -0.14 -26.37 -22.50
C ARG A 441 -0.12 -27.23 -23.77
N THR A 442 -1.32 -27.48 -24.28
CA THR A 442 -1.53 -28.07 -25.61
C THR A 442 -1.94 -27.00 -26.61
N ASP A 443 -1.90 -27.31 -27.93
CA ASP A 443 -2.39 -26.40 -28.97
C ASP A 443 -3.93 -26.29 -29.01
N ARG A 444 -4.65 -26.99 -28.12
CA ARG A 444 -6.11 -26.97 -28.09
C ARG A 444 -6.58 -25.76 -27.30
N GLN A 445 -7.27 -24.85 -27.98
CA GLN A 445 -7.98 -23.74 -27.36
C GLN A 445 -9.14 -24.28 -26.50
N LEU A 446 -9.11 -23.98 -25.20
CA LEU A 446 -10.15 -24.37 -24.25
C LEU A 446 -11.18 -23.26 -24.06
N MET A 447 -10.72 -22.01 -23.99
CA MET A 447 -11.55 -20.82 -23.83
C MET A 447 -11.25 -19.81 -24.94
N GLU A 448 -12.31 -19.22 -25.50
CA GLU A 448 -12.25 -18.09 -26.42
C GLU A 448 -13.20 -17.01 -25.92
N VAL A 449 -12.66 -15.80 -25.75
CA VAL A 449 -13.40 -14.61 -25.34
C VAL A 449 -13.26 -13.59 -26.46
N ASP A 450 -14.38 -13.12 -26.99
CA ASP A 450 -14.39 -12.14 -28.09
C ASP A 450 -15.28 -10.95 -27.74
N GLY A 451 -14.68 -9.76 -27.73
CA GLY A 451 -15.35 -8.48 -27.55
C GLY A 451 -16.16 -8.38 -26.26
N LEU A 452 -15.72 -9.02 -25.18
CA LEU A 452 -16.49 -9.13 -23.94
C LEU A 452 -16.73 -7.76 -23.32
N LYS A 453 -18.00 -7.42 -23.06
CA LYS A 453 -18.39 -6.17 -22.39
C LYS A 453 -19.21 -6.45 -21.15
N LYS A 454 -18.93 -5.71 -20.08
CA LYS A 454 -19.75 -5.66 -18.89
C LYS A 454 -19.87 -4.23 -18.38
N HIS A 455 -21.03 -3.65 -18.61
CA HIS A 455 -21.38 -2.32 -18.13
C HIS A 455 -22.43 -2.42 -17.02
N PHE A 456 -22.21 -1.72 -15.91
CA PHE A 456 -23.15 -1.62 -14.80
C PHE A 456 -23.92 -0.31 -14.88
N SER A 457 -25.24 -0.36 -14.90
CA SER A 457 -26.07 0.85 -14.83
C SER A 457 -26.29 1.25 -13.37
N ARG A 458 -26.00 2.50 -13.03
CA ARG A 458 -26.28 3.07 -11.71
C ARG A 458 -27.75 3.48 -11.64
N ALA A 459 -28.66 2.50 -11.60
CA ALA A 459 -30.10 2.74 -11.59
C ALA A 459 -30.70 2.41 -10.22
N ASP A 460 -30.40 3.26 -9.22
CA ASP A 460 -31.19 3.34 -7.99
C ASP A 460 -32.02 4.63 -8.01
N ASP A 461 -33.00 4.71 -8.93
CA ASP A 461 -34.32 5.27 -8.61
C ASP A 461 -35.29 5.19 -9.80
N LEU A 462 -36.53 4.83 -9.52
CA LEU A 462 -37.64 4.89 -10.47
C LEU A 462 -37.95 6.32 -10.95
N LEU A 463 -37.33 7.34 -10.34
CA LEU A 463 -37.47 8.77 -10.65
C LEU A 463 -36.62 9.21 -11.86
N ASP A 464 -35.41 8.71 -12.05
CA ASP A 464 -34.51 9.15 -13.14
C ASP A 464 -35.02 8.78 -14.53
N LYS A 465 -35.72 7.63 -14.64
CA LYS A 465 -36.44 7.24 -15.87
C LYS A 465 -37.52 8.24 -16.30
N TYR A 466 -38.02 9.09 -15.40
CA TYR A 466 -39.01 10.12 -15.71
C TYR A 466 -38.40 11.48 -16.09
N ILE A 467 -37.10 11.71 -15.80
CA ILE A 467 -36.44 13.01 -16.01
C ILE A 467 -35.55 13.02 -17.26
N GLY A 468 -35.21 11.86 -17.83
CA GLY A 468 -34.52 11.78 -19.12
C GLY A 468 -33.01 12.02 -19.04
N ASN A 469 -32.42 11.90 -17.85
CA ASN A 469 -30.97 11.73 -17.74
C ASN A 469 -30.63 10.31 -18.19
N GLU A 470 -29.67 10.17 -19.11
CA GLU A 470 -29.11 8.86 -19.44
C GLU A 470 -28.46 8.29 -18.18
N PRO A 471 -28.78 7.05 -17.78
CA PRO A 471 -28.16 6.47 -16.60
C PRO A 471 -26.68 6.31 -16.87
N GLU A 472 -25.84 6.98 -16.08
CA GLU A 472 -24.40 6.78 -16.08
C GLU A 472 -24.10 5.29 -15.91
N SER A 473 -23.36 4.73 -16.88
CA SER A 473 -22.98 3.33 -16.90
C SER A 473 -21.49 3.18 -16.64
N VAL A 474 -21.12 2.43 -15.60
CA VAL A 474 -19.73 2.08 -15.31
C VAL A 474 -19.29 0.99 -16.30
N LYS A 475 -18.32 1.29 -17.17
CA LYS A 475 -17.76 0.33 -18.13
C LYS A 475 -16.62 -0.47 -17.48
N ALA A 476 -16.98 -1.52 -16.74
CA ALA A 476 -16.00 -2.33 -16.02
C ALA A 476 -15.18 -3.25 -16.93
N VAL A 477 -15.76 -3.70 -18.05
CA VAL A 477 -15.09 -4.46 -19.12
C VAL A 477 -15.64 -3.92 -20.44
N ASP A 478 -14.78 -3.54 -21.38
CA ASP A 478 -15.19 -2.83 -22.60
C ASP A 478 -14.51 -3.34 -23.87
N GLY A 479 -14.73 -4.60 -24.24
CA GLY A 479 -14.23 -5.17 -25.50
C GLY A 479 -13.01 -6.06 -25.31
N VAL A 480 -12.96 -6.80 -24.21
CA VAL A 480 -11.86 -7.73 -23.93
C VAL A 480 -11.94 -8.95 -24.85
N SER A 481 -10.87 -9.20 -25.60
CA SER A 481 -10.68 -10.42 -26.39
C SER A 481 -9.41 -11.15 -25.94
N MET A 482 -9.50 -12.47 -25.74
CA MET A 482 -8.37 -13.33 -25.40
C MET A 482 -8.70 -14.81 -25.63
N ASP A 483 -7.66 -15.62 -25.76
CA ASP A 483 -7.70 -17.07 -25.85
C ASP A 483 -6.96 -17.72 -24.67
N ILE A 484 -7.43 -18.89 -24.22
CA ILE A 484 -6.77 -19.70 -23.21
C ILE A 484 -6.71 -21.16 -23.68
N TYR A 485 -5.52 -21.75 -23.62
CA TYR A 485 -5.26 -23.11 -24.08
C TYR A 485 -5.39 -24.15 -22.95
N GLU A 486 -5.73 -25.39 -23.31
CA GLU A 486 -5.82 -26.52 -22.37
C GLU A 486 -4.44 -26.78 -21.73
N GLY A 487 -4.38 -26.82 -20.40
CA GLY A 487 -3.16 -26.92 -19.60
C GLY A 487 -2.37 -25.61 -19.42
N GLU A 488 -2.84 -24.46 -19.92
CA GLU A 488 -2.16 -23.16 -19.76
C GLU A 488 -2.54 -22.46 -18.44
N THR A 489 -1.61 -21.69 -17.89
CA THR A 489 -1.89 -20.62 -16.92
C THR A 489 -1.76 -19.26 -17.61
N LEU A 490 -2.91 -18.63 -17.92
CA LEU A 490 -2.94 -17.25 -18.42
C LEU A 490 -3.06 -16.28 -17.24
N GLY A 491 -2.06 -15.43 -17.05
CA GLY A 491 -2.08 -14.33 -16.10
C GLY A 491 -2.94 -13.15 -16.59
N LEU A 492 -3.75 -12.55 -15.72
CA LEU A 492 -4.47 -11.30 -16.00
C LEU A 492 -4.09 -10.25 -14.95
N VAL A 493 -3.36 -9.22 -15.37
CA VAL A 493 -2.73 -8.23 -14.49
C VAL A 493 -3.15 -6.80 -14.84
N GLY A 494 -2.96 -5.87 -13.92
CA GLY A 494 -3.29 -4.46 -14.11
C GLY A 494 -3.60 -3.76 -12.79
N GLU A 495 -3.74 -2.43 -12.83
CA GLU A 495 -4.02 -1.58 -11.68
C GLU A 495 -5.35 -1.95 -11.00
N SER A 496 -5.51 -1.53 -9.74
CA SER A 496 -6.73 -1.82 -8.99
C SER A 496 -7.94 -1.18 -9.67
N GLY A 497 -9.06 -1.90 -9.74
CA GLY A 497 -10.28 -1.42 -10.39
C GLY A 497 -10.30 -1.46 -11.93
N CYS A 498 -9.25 -1.96 -12.60
CA CYS A 498 -9.22 -2.01 -14.07
C CYS A 498 -10.20 -3.02 -14.70
N GLY A 499 -10.80 -3.93 -13.92
CA GLY A 499 -11.85 -4.85 -14.39
C GLY A 499 -11.55 -6.35 -14.25
N LYS A 500 -10.36 -6.75 -13.82
CA LYS A 500 -9.88 -8.16 -13.78
C LYS A 500 -10.88 -9.17 -13.19
N SER A 501 -11.31 -8.96 -11.94
CA SER A 501 -12.27 -9.86 -11.26
C SER A 501 -13.65 -9.82 -11.92
N THR A 502 -14.03 -8.68 -12.52
CA THR A 502 -15.28 -8.58 -13.31
C THR A 502 -15.17 -9.42 -14.58
N THR A 503 -14.04 -9.37 -15.27
CA THR A 503 -13.74 -10.21 -16.45
C THR A 503 -13.86 -11.69 -16.09
N GLY A 504 -13.16 -12.16 -15.04
CA GLY A 504 -13.23 -13.56 -14.59
C GLY A 504 -14.66 -14.01 -14.25
N ARG A 505 -15.40 -13.21 -13.47
CA ARG A 505 -16.81 -13.51 -13.12
C ARG A 505 -17.75 -13.50 -14.33
N THR A 506 -17.46 -12.69 -15.34
CA THR A 506 -18.28 -12.60 -16.57
C THR A 506 -18.00 -13.78 -17.49
N ILE A 507 -16.73 -14.21 -17.64
CA ILE A 507 -16.34 -15.43 -18.36
C ILE A 507 -17.07 -16.66 -17.78
N LEU A 508 -17.15 -16.77 -16.45
CA LEU A 508 -17.85 -17.85 -15.76
C LEU A 508 -19.39 -17.74 -15.77
N ARG A 509 -19.96 -16.71 -16.40
CA ARG A 509 -21.40 -16.39 -16.37
C ARG A 509 -21.96 -16.33 -14.93
N LEU A 510 -21.15 -15.86 -13.97
CA LEU A 510 -21.60 -15.42 -12.65
C LEU A 510 -22.19 -14.01 -12.74
N LEU A 511 -21.63 -13.20 -13.63
CA LEU A 511 -22.20 -11.96 -14.13
C LEU A 511 -22.63 -12.14 -15.58
N GLU A 512 -23.81 -11.62 -15.93
CA GLU A 512 -24.29 -11.65 -17.31
C GLU A 512 -23.55 -10.57 -18.13
N PRO A 513 -22.89 -10.93 -19.24
CA PRO A 513 -22.24 -9.96 -20.12
C PRO A 513 -23.28 -9.01 -20.72
N THR A 514 -22.86 -7.77 -20.94
CA THR A 514 -23.63 -6.77 -21.68
C THR A 514 -23.57 -7.04 -23.18
N ASP A 515 -22.40 -7.43 -23.68
CA ASP A 515 -22.13 -7.80 -25.07
C ASP A 515 -20.90 -8.73 -25.16
N GLY A 516 -20.64 -9.25 -26.35
CA GLY A 516 -19.53 -10.17 -26.63
C GLY A 516 -19.87 -11.64 -26.39
N THR A 517 -18.95 -12.52 -26.76
CA THR A 517 -19.15 -13.97 -26.73
C THR A 517 -18.08 -14.69 -25.92
N VAL A 518 -18.47 -15.75 -25.23
CA VAL A 518 -17.58 -16.63 -24.47
C VAL A 518 -17.84 -18.06 -24.91
N VAL A 519 -16.83 -18.70 -25.50
CA VAL A 519 -16.89 -20.08 -25.99
C VAL A 519 -15.97 -20.94 -25.13
N PHE A 520 -16.53 -21.98 -24.51
CA PHE A 520 -15.80 -22.94 -23.70
C PHE A 520 -15.87 -24.33 -24.34
N ALA A 521 -14.72 -24.96 -24.58
CA ALA A 521 -14.61 -26.27 -25.23
C ALA A 521 -15.42 -26.38 -26.56
N GLY A 522 -15.51 -25.28 -27.30
CA GLY A 522 -16.28 -25.17 -28.56
C GLY A 522 -17.79 -24.92 -28.38
N GLN A 523 -18.26 -24.69 -27.16
CA GLN A 523 -19.65 -24.38 -26.83
C GLN A 523 -19.81 -22.93 -26.38
N ASP A 524 -20.66 -22.16 -27.07
CA ASP A 524 -20.99 -20.78 -26.69
C ASP A 524 -21.88 -20.76 -25.42
N LEU A 525 -21.40 -20.06 -24.39
CA LEU A 525 -22.07 -19.96 -23.10
C LEU A 525 -23.25 -18.97 -23.10
N SER A 526 -23.34 -18.09 -24.10
CA SER A 526 -24.42 -17.12 -24.26
C SER A 526 -25.74 -17.81 -24.64
N GLU A 527 -25.65 -18.91 -25.41
CA GLU A 527 -26.80 -19.68 -25.91
C GLU A 527 -27.39 -20.64 -24.85
N LEU A 528 -26.69 -20.84 -23.72
CA LEU A 528 -27.10 -21.80 -22.70
C LEU A 528 -28.23 -21.29 -21.82
N ASP A 529 -29.20 -22.17 -21.55
CA ASP A 529 -30.21 -21.96 -20.52
C ASP A 529 -29.66 -22.25 -19.11
N LYS A 530 -30.49 -22.04 -18.08
CA LYS A 530 -30.08 -22.29 -16.68
C LYS A 530 -29.66 -23.74 -16.41
N GLY A 531 -30.18 -24.70 -17.18
CA GLY A 531 -29.85 -26.11 -17.06
C GLY A 531 -28.46 -26.40 -17.63
N GLY A 532 -28.22 -25.96 -18.88
CA GLY A 532 -26.93 -26.08 -19.54
C GLY A 532 -25.81 -25.37 -18.79
N LEU A 533 -26.07 -24.14 -18.29
CA LEU A 533 -25.10 -23.43 -17.44
C LEU A 533 -24.79 -24.18 -16.14
N ARG A 534 -25.74 -24.92 -15.56
CA ARG A 534 -25.48 -25.72 -14.35
C ARG A 534 -24.60 -26.93 -14.64
N GLU A 535 -24.67 -27.48 -15.85
CA GLU A 535 -23.82 -28.59 -16.28
C GLU A 535 -22.40 -28.11 -16.53
N VAL A 536 -22.22 -27.07 -17.35
CA VAL A 536 -20.90 -26.48 -17.67
C VAL A 536 -20.21 -25.88 -16.44
N ARG A 537 -20.96 -25.39 -15.44
CA ARG A 537 -20.38 -24.95 -14.16
C ARG A 537 -19.71 -26.07 -13.36
N ARG A 538 -19.83 -27.34 -13.73
CA ARG A 538 -18.97 -28.39 -13.15
C ARG A 538 -17.53 -28.24 -13.63
N ASP A 539 -17.40 -27.92 -14.92
CA ASP A 539 -16.12 -27.81 -15.60
C ASP A 539 -15.47 -26.42 -15.41
N LEU A 540 -16.27 -25.43 -15.00
CA LEU A 540 -15.88 -24.04 -14.75
C LEU A 540 -15.99 -23.68 -13.26
N GLN A 541 -14.86 -23.47 -12.58
CA GLN A 541 -14.81 -23.14 -11.15
C GLN A 541 -14.03 -21.86 -10.87
N MET A 542 -14.11 -21.38 -9.63
CA MET A 542 -13.45 -20.15 -9.19
C MET A 542 -12.88 -20.30 -7.78
N ILE A 543 -11.66 -19.82 -7.60
CA ILE A 543 -11.05 -19.54 -6.30
C ILE A 543 -11.19 -18.03 -6.08
N PHE A 544 -11.81 -17.62 -4.97
CA PHE A 544 -12.13 -16.22 -4.67
C PHE A 544 -11.00 -15.53 -3.89
N GLN A 545 -10.86 -14.21 -4.09
CA GLN A 545 -9.83 -13.34 -3.51
C GLN A 545 -9.73 -13.38 -1.98
N ASP A 546 -10.86 -13.44 -1.26
CA ASP A 546 -10.85 -13.53 0.19
C ASP A 546 -11.51 -14.85 0.67
N PRO A 547 -10.72 -15.77 1.26
CA PRO A 547 -11.23 -16.99 1.87
C PRO A 547 -12.28 -16.76 2.94
N MET A 548 -12.16 -15.68 3.72
CA MET A 548 -13.07 -15.45 4.85
C MET A 548 -14.46 -15.03 4.38
N SER A 549 -14.56 -14.14 3.40
CA SER A 549 -15.85 -13.76 2.82
C SER A 549 -16.45 -14.84 1.92
N SER A 550 -15.64 -15.74 1.36
CA SER A 550 -16.11 -16.81 0.47
C SER A 550 -16.55 -18.10 1.19
N LEU A 551 -16.13 -18.33 2.44
CA LEU A 551 -16.51 -19.49 3.26
C LEU A 551 -17.66 -19.12 4.24
N ASP A 552 -18.72 -19.94 4.34
CA ASP A 552 -19.76 -19.71 5.37
C ASP A 552 -19.17 -20.03 6.76
N PRO A 553 -19.10 -19.05 7.68
CA PRO A 553 -18.48 -19.24 9.00
C PRO A 553 -19.19 -20.27 9.88
N ARG A 554 -20.40 -20.71 9.50
CA ARG A 554 -21.21 -21.70 10.21
C ARG A 554 -21.09 -23.11 9.63
N MET A 555 -20.34 -23.29 8.56
CA MET A 555 -20.07 -24.59 7.96
C MET A 555 -18.71 -25.10 8.39
N THR A 556 -18.58 -26.41 8.60
CA THR A 556 -17.25 -27.01 8.82
C THR A 556 -16.47 -27.09 7.51
N VAL A 557 -15.16 -27.32 7.59
CA VAL A 557 -14.30 -27.56 6.43
C VAL A 557 -14.88 -28.63 5.51
N GLY A 558 -15.17 -29.82 6.07
CA GLY A 558 -15.71 -30.92 5.30
C GLY A 558 -17.08 -30.63 4.71
N GLN A 559 -17.91 -29.83 5.38
CA GLN A 559 -19.20 -29.40 4.82
C GLN A 559 -19.05 -28.45 3.64
N THR A 560 -18.05 -27.58 3.69
CA THR A 560 -17.76 -26.58 2.66
C THR A 560 -17.22 -27.23 1.40
N ILE A 561 -16.24 -28.12 1.52
CA ILE A 561 -15.69 -28.89 0.39
C ILE A 561 -16.77 -29.82 -0.20
N MET A 562 -17.67 -30.36 0.62
CA MET A 562 -18.77 -31.23 0.15
C MET A 562 -19.91 -30.48 -0.53
N GLU A 563 -20.00 -29.15 -0.39
CA GLU A 563 -21.13 -28.37 -0.90
C GLU A 563 -21.31 -28.48 -2.42
N PRO A 564 -20.27 -28.32 -3.25
CA PRO A 564 -20.39 -28.46 -4.70
C PRO A 564 -20.86 -29.86 -5.13
N LEU A 565 -20.35 -30.91 -4.48
CA LEU A 565 -20.79 -32.29 -4.70
C LEU A 565 -22.29 -32.48 -4.44
N LYS A 566 -22.83 -31.81 -3.42
CA LYS A 566 -24.28 -31.81 -3.13
C LYS A 566 -25.07 -31.05 -4.19
N ILE A 567 -24.61 -29.87 -4.58
CA ILE A 567 -25.27 -29.01 -5.57
C ILE A 567 -25.37 -29.71 -6.92
N HIS A 568 -24.32 -30.43 -7.33
CA HIS A 568 -24.26 -31.11 -8.62
C HIS A 568 -24.73 -32.56 -8.60
N ASP A 569 -25.28 -33.03 -7.48
CA ASP A 569 -25.75 -34.41 -7.28
C ASP A 569 -24.67 -35.49 -7.54
N LEU A 570 -23.41 -35.17 -7.22
CA LEU A 570 -22.25 -36.06 -7.38
C LEU A 570 -21.97 -36.85 -6.08
N PRO A 571 -21.42 -38.07 -6.17
CA PRO A 571 -21.29 -38.87 -7.39
C PRO A 571 -22.65 -39.36 -7.90
N ALA A 572 -22.72 -39.68 -9.19
CA ALA A 572 -23.90 -40.27 -9.80
C ALA A 572 -24.27 -41.60 -9.09
N ASP A 573 -25.55 -41.95 -9.08
CA ASP A 573 -26.02 -43.17 -8.40
C ASP A 573 -25.54 -44.42 -9.12
N THR A 574 -24.42 -45.00 -8.67
CA THR A 574 -23.82 -46.22 -9.22
C THR A 574 -24.38 -47.49 -8.56
N GLY A 575 -25.19 -47.36 -7.49
CA GLY A 575 -25.72 -48.47 -6.71
C GLY A 575 -24.72 -49.17 -5.78
N ASP A 576 -23.49 -48.66 -5.66
CA ASP A 576 -22.44 -49.18 -4.78
C ASP A 576 -22.21 -48.21 -3.61
N GLY A 577 -22.39 -48.65 -2.36
CA GLY A 577 -22.24 -47.80 -1.16
C GLY A 577 -23.27 -46.67 -0.99
N SER A 578 -23.17 -45.91 0.10
CA SER A 578 -23.98 -44.71 0.32
C SER A 578 -23.37 -43.51 -0.39
N ARG A 579 -24.15 -42.70 -1.13
CA ARG A 579 -23.66 -41.43 -1.71
C ARG A 579 -23.00 -40.52 -0.68
N ARG A 580 -23.43 -40.59 0.58
CA ARG A 580 -22.81 -39.83 1.67
C ARG A 580 -21.40 -40.33 1.98
N GLU A 581 -21.18 -41.64 1.97
CA GLU A 581 -19.86 -42.23 2.25
C GLU A 581 -18.87 -41.86 1.15
N GLN A 582 -19.26 -42.00 -0.12
CA GLN A 582 -18.42 -41.61 -1.26
C GLN A 582 -18.07 -40.11 -1.26
N ARG A 583 -19.01 -39.24 -0.84
CA ARG A 583 -18.72 -37.81 -0.68
C ARG A 583 -17.71 -37.53 0.43
N VAL A 584 -17.78 -38.26 1.54
CA VAL A 584 -16.82 -38.10 2.64
C VAL A 584 -15.43 -38.58 2.21
N GLU A 585 -15.36 -39.70 1.49
CA GLU A 585 -14.12 -40.22 0.90
C GLU A 585 -13.51 -39.22 -0.08
N ARG A 586 -14.29 -38.71 -1.04
CA ARG A 586 -13.81 -37.67 -1.96
C ARG A 586 -13.32 -36.40 -1.25
N VAL A 587 -14.01 -35.97 -0.19
CA VAL A 587 -13.57 -34.82 0.61
C VAL A 587 -12.25 -35.12 1.33
N ALA A 588 -12.06 -36.34 1.82
CA ALA A 588 -10.80 -36.75 2.44
C ALA A 588 -9.65 -36.75 1.41
N ASP A 589 -9.88 -37.29 0.20
CA ASP A 589 -8.90 -37.28 -0.89
C ASP A 589 -8.52 -35.84 -1.27
N LEU A 590 -9.51 -34.94 -1.37
CA LEU A 590 -9.28 -33.53 -1.67
C LEU A 590 -8.51 -32.83 -0.55
N MET A 591 -8.84 -33.10 0.72
CA MET A 591 -8.11 -32.56 1.86
C MET A 591 -6.64 -33.02 1.82
N GLU A 592 -6.39 -34.29 1.53
CA GLU A 592 -5.02 -34.82 1.38
C GLU A 592 -4.29 -34.14 0.21
N ALA A 593 -4.93 -34.02 -0.96
CA ALA A 593 -4.34 -33.38 -2.13
C ALA A 593 -3.94 -31.92 -1.89
N VAL A 594 -4.74 -31.17 -1.12
CA VAL A 594 -4.39 -29.79 -0.76
C VAL A 594 -3.55 -29.67 0.52
N GLY A 595 -3.08 -30.77 1.10
CA GLY A 595 -2.24 -30.78 2.31
C GLY A 595 -2.96 -30.34 3.60
N LEU A 596 -4.27 -30.57 3.71
CA LEU A 596 -5.03 -30.39 4.95
C LEU A 596 -5.06 -31.68 5.76
N ASP A 597 -4.93 -31.56 7.08
CA ASP A 597 -4.97 -32.69 8.00
C ASP A 597 -6.42 -33.22 8.12
N PRO A 598 -6.66 -34.55 8.04
CA PRO A 598 -7.98 -35.14 8.21
C PRO A 598 -8.72 -34.71 9.50
N ASP A 599 -8.00 -34.40 10.59
CA ASP A 599 -8.58 -33.92 11.84
C ASP A 599 -9.20 -32.50 11.72
N GLN A 600 -8.94 -31.79 10.62
CA GLN A 600 -9.52 -30.49 10.33
C GLN A 600 -10.93 -30.58 9.72
N TYR A 601 -11.42 -31.77 9.37
CA TYR A 601 -12.71 -31.97 8.69
C TYR A 601 -13.89 -31.31 9.42
N ASP A 602 -13.90 -31.41 10.76
CA ASP A 602 -14.97 -30.87 11.63
C ASP A 602 -14.68 -29.45 12.16
N ARG A 603 -13.55 -28.85 11.80
CA ARG A 603 -13.21 -27.47 12.20
C ARG A 603 -13.99 -26.43 11.41
N TYR A 604 -14.13 -25.24 11.99
CA TYR A 604 -14.73 -24.07 11.35
C TYR A 604 -13.68 -23.14 10.75
N PRO A 605 -14.04 -22.28 9.77
CA PRO A 605 -13.09 -21.38 9.11
C PRO A 605 -12.28 -20.52 10.09
N HIS A 606 -12.89 -20.00 11.16
CA HIS A 606 -12.20 -19.16 12.16
C HIS A 606 -11.15 -19.91 13.00
N GLU A 607 -11.12 -21.24 12.93
CA GLU A 607 -10.15 -22.10 13.63
C GLU A 607 -8.95 -22.49 12.75
N LEU A 608 -8.88 -21.95 11.53
CA LEU A 608 -7.82 -22.20 10.54
C LEU A 608 -6.93 -20.97 10.34
N SER A 609 -5.67 -21.20 9.93
CA SER A 609 -4.78 -20.14 9.44
C SER A 609 -5.23 -19.59 8.08
N GLY A 610 -4.71 -18.44 7.64
CA GLY A 610 -5.01 -17.86 6.33
C GLY A 610 -4.75 -18.84 5.18
N GLY A 611 -3.55 -19.41 5.12
CA GLY A 611 -3.19 -20.43 4.12
C GLY A 611 -4.05 -21.70 4.17
N GLN A 612 -4.45 -22.15 5.36
CA GLN A 612 -5.39 -23.28 5.49
C GLN A 612 -6.77 -22.95 4.92
N ARG A 613 -7.28 -21.72 5.14
CA ARG A 613 -8.55 -21.29 4.55
C ARG A 613 -8.46 -21.24 3.02
N GLN A 614 -7.32 -20.77 2.50
CA GLN A 614 -7.07 -20.78 1.06
C GLN A 614 -7.09 -22.20 0.49
N ARG A 615 -6.41 -23.16 1.13
CA ARG A 615 -6.44 -24.59 0.77
C ARG A 615 -7.86 -25.17 0.77
N VAL A 616 -8.70 -24.79 1.74
CA VAL A 616 -10.13 -25.17 1.75
C VAL A 616 -10.88 -24.60 0.53
N GLY A 617 -10.59 -23.35 0.16
CA GLY A 617 -11.13 -22.73 -1.06
C GLY A 617 -10.73 -23.47 -2.34
N ILE A 618 -9.45 -23.86 -2.44
CA ILE A 618 -8.91 -24.65 -3.56
C ILE A 618 -9.59 -26.04 -3.61
N ALA A 619 -9.62 -26.77 -2.49
CA ALA A 619 -10.26 -28.07 -2.40
C ALA A 619 -11.75 -28.02 -2.77
N ARG A 620 -12.45 -26.95 -2.39
CA ARG A 620 -13.85 -26.71 -2.78
C ARG A 620 -13.98 -26.52 -4.29
N ALA A 621 -13.11 -25.76 -4.94
CA ALA A 621 -13.14 -25.57 -6.39
C ALA A 621 -12.87 -26.89 -7.14
N LEU A 622 -11.94 -27.72 -6.64
CA LEU A 622 -11.61 -29.02 -7.23
C LEU A 622 -12.68 -30.10 -7.00
N ALA A 623 -13.64 -29.86 -6.12
CA ALA A 623 -14.56 -30.91 -5.65
C ALA A 623 -15.40 -31.56 -6.75
N VAL A 624 -15.55 -30.90 -7.90
CA VAL A 624 -16.36 -31.36 -9.04
C VAL A 624 -15.53 -31.71 -10.28
N ASP A 625 -14.21 -31.86 -10.14
CA ASP A 625 -13.27 -32.22 -11.22
C ASP A 625 -13.33 -31.23 -12.42
N PRO A 626 -13.04 -29.93 -12.20
CA PRO A 626 -13.14 -28.93 -13.25
C PRO A 626 -12.01 -29.04 -14.30
N ASP A 627 -12.26 -28.56 -15.51
CA ASP A 627 -11.21 -28.38 -16.54
C ASP A 627 -10.60 -26.97 -16.47
N PHE A 628 -11.36 -25.96 -16.00
CA PHE A 628 -10.95 -24.56 -15.96
C PHE A 628 -11.27 -23.90 -14.62
N ILE A 629 -10.29 -23.21 -14.04
CA ILE A 629 -10.44 -22.47 -12.79
C ILE A 629 -9.99 -21.01 -12.98
N VAL A 630 -10.84 -20.07 -12.57
CA VAL A 630 -10.43 -18.67 -12.37
C VAL A 630 -9.87 -18.52 -10.97
N CYS A 631 -8.59 -18.18 -10.88
CA CYS A 631 -7.91 -17.88 -9.63
C CYS A 631 -7.91 -16.36 -9.42
N ASP A 632 -8.88 -15.85 -8.66
CA ASP A 632 -9.01 -14.41 -8.37
C ASP A 632 -8.15 -14.07 -7.16
N GLU A 633 -6.92 -13.60 -7.37
CA GLU A 633 -5.96 -13.22 -6.34
C GLU A 633 -5.74 -14.27 -5.22
N PRO A 634 -5.41 -15.53 -5.59
CA PRO A 634 -5.41 -16.67 -4.65
C PRO A 634 -4.30 -16.62 -3.58
N VAL A 635 -3.36 -15.69 -3.69
CA VAL A 635 -2.22 -15.52 -2.78
C VAL A 635 -2.17 -14.15 -2.11
N SER A 636 -3.18 -13.31 -2.37
CA SER A 636 -3.23 -11.97 -1.77
C SER A 636 -3.37 -12.03 -0.25
N ALA A 637 -2.75 -11.08 0.45
CA ALA A 637 -2.76 -10.97 1.92
C ALA A 637 -2.23 -12.19 2.70
N LEU A 638 -1.44 -13.06 2.05
CA LEU A 638 -0.68 -14.15 2.68
C LEU A 638 0.79 -13.73 2.80
N ASP A 639 1.49 -14.22 3.83
CA ASP A 639 2.94 -14.02 3.94
C ASP A 639 3.70 -14.81 2.86
N VAL A 640 4.90 -14.36 2.50
CA VAL A 640 5.71 -14.89 1.39
C VAL A 640 5.91 -16.41 1.43
N SER A 641 6.00 -16.99 2.63
CA SER A 641 6.19 -18.43 2.77
C SER A 641 4.91 -19.21 2.47
N VAL A 642 3.77 -18.74 3.00
CA VAL A 642 2.47 -19.33 2.68
C VAL A 642 2.13 -19.12 1.20
N GLN A 643 2.47 -17.98 0.60
CA GLN A 643 2.32 -17.73 -0.83
C GLN A 643 3.07 -18.79 -1.65
N ALA A 644 4.34 -19.03 -1.35
CA ALA A 644 5.14 -20.07 -2.00
C ALA A 644 4.50 -21.47 -1.91
N GLN A 645 3.93 -21.83 -0.74
CA GLN A 645 3.21 -23.09 -0.59
C GLN A 645 1.98 -23.20 -1.48
N ILE A 646 1.21 -22.11 -1.62
CA ILE A 646 -0.01 -22.10 -2.44
C ILE A 646 0.34 -22.12 -3.93
N ILE A 647 1.40 -21.42 -4.35
CA ILE A 647 1.89 -21.43 -5.73
C ILE A 647 2.32 -22.85 -6.13
N ASN A 648 3.22 -23.47 -5.35
CA ASN A 648 3.65 -24.85 -5.59
C ASN A 648 2.46 -25.83 -5.60
N LEU A 649 1.47 -25.64 -4.70
CA LEU A 649 0.26 -26.46 -4.69
C LEU A 649 -0.54 -26.30 -5.99
N LEU A 650 -0.72 -25.08 -6.50
CA LEU A 650 -1.47 -24.86 -7.74
C LEU A 650 -0.77 -25.50 -8.95
N GLU A 651 0.56 -25.46 -9.00
CA GLU A 651 1.38 -26.12 -10.02
C GLU A 651 1.27 -27.65 -9.94
N ASP A 652 1.41 -28.22 -8.73
CA ASP A 652 1.25 -29.66 -8.50
C ASP A 652 -0.14 -30.14 -8.94
N LEU A 653 -1.19 -29.38 -8.58
CA LEU A 653 -2.57 -29.66 -8.99
C LEU A 653 -2.76 -29.54 -10.50
N GLN A 654 -2.10 -28.57 -11.15
CA GLN A 654 -2.16 -28.41 -12.60
C GLN A 654 -1.61 -29.65 -13.30
N HIS A 655 -0.46 -30.14 -12.86
CA HIS A 655 0.18 -31.33 -13.39
C HIS A 655 -0.62 -32.60 -13.09
N GLU A 656 -1.17 -32.75 -11.89
CA GLU A 656 -1.90 -33.94 -11.46
C GLU A 656 -3.27 -34.06 -12.14
N PHE A 657 -4.01 -32.95 -12.21
CA PHE A 657 -5.40 -32.94 -12.69
C PHE A 657 -5.56 -32.41 -14.11
N GLY A 658 -4.50 -31.86 -14.74
CA GLY A 658 -4.56 -31.31 -16.09
C GLY A 658 -5.35 -30.01 -16.19
N LEU A 659 -5.28 -29.17 -15.15
CA LEU A 659 -6.10 -27.96 -15.02
C LEU A 659 -5.62 -26.84 -15.94
N THR A 660 -6.57 -26.01 -16.39
CA THR A 660 -6.29 -24.70 -17.01
C THR A 660 -6.64 -23.57 -16.04
N TYR A 661 -5.78 -22.56 -15.94
CA TYR A 661 -5.98 -21.43 -15.05
C TYR A 661 -6.09 -20.10 -15.79
N LEU A 662 -7.06 -19.27 -15.36
CA LEU A 662 -6.97 -17.82 -15.51
C LEU A 662 -6.53 -17.25 -14.15
N PHE A 663 -5.28 -16.81 -14.06
CA PHE A 663 -4.65 -16.36 -12.83
C PHE A 663 -4.68 -14.83 -12.73
N ILE A 664 -5.57 -14.30 -11.90
CA ILE A 664 -5.67 -12.85 -11.64
C ILE A 664 -4.78 -12.54 -10.45
N ALA A 665 -3.83 -11.63 -10.61
CA ALA A 665 -2.95 -11.17 -9.54
C ALA A 665 -2.58 -9.70 -9.72
N HIS A 666 -2.19 -9.06 -8.61
CA HIS A 666 -1.58 -7.74 -8.61
C HIS A 666 -0.05 -7.83 -8.46
N ASP A 667 0.47 -8.91 -7.87
CA ASP A 667 1.90 -9.17 -7.73
C ASP A 667 2.46 -9.79 -9.03
N LEU A 668 3.29 -9.02 -9.73
CA LEU A 668 3.92 -9.43 -10.97
C LEU A 668 5.05 -10.44 -10.77
N SER A 669 5.69 -10.50 -9.60
CA SER A 669 6.71 -11.51 -9.27
C SER A 669 6.09 -12.90 -9.18
N VAL A 670 4.89 -13.00 -8.61
CA VAL A 670 4.10 -14.25 -8.62
C VAL A 670 3.69 -14.63 -10.05
N VAL A 671 3.20 -13.66 -10.83
CA VAL A 671 2.78 -13.88 -12.22
C VAL A 671 3.95 -14.39 -13.06
N ARG A 672 5.15 -13.81 -12.87
CA ARG A 672 6.37 -14.21 -13.54
C ARG A 672 6.71 -15.68 -13.33
N HIS A 673 6.40 -16.22 -12.14
CA HIS A 673 6.72 -17.58 -11.75
C HIS A 673 5.70 -18.60 -12.29
N ILE A 674 4.40 -18.36 -12.10
CA ILE A 674 3.35 -19.36 -12.37
C ILE A 674 2.70 -19.28 -13.76
N CYS A 675 2.76 -18.13 -14.45
CA CYS A 675 2.01 -17.93 -15.69
C CYS A 675 2.85 -18.27 -16.94
N ASP A 676 2.24 -18.93 -17.93
CA ASP A 676 2.84 -19.17 -19.25
C ASP A 676 2.78 -17.91 -20.13
N ARG A 677 1.65 -17.21 -20.07
CA ARG A 677 1.33 -15.97 -20.79
C ARG A 677 0.69 -14.98 -19.84
N VAL A 678 0.79 -13.71 -20.17
CA VAL A 678 0.24 -12.62 -19.37
C VAL A 678 -0.52 -11.66 -20.28
N ALA A 679 -1.76 -11.35 -19.90
CA ALA A 679 -2.60 -10.31 -20.45
C ALA A 679 -2.64 -9.12 -19.48
N VAL A 680 -2.26 -7.94 -19.98
CA VAL A 680 -2.23 -6.69 -19.20
C VAL A 680 -3.50 -5.90 -19.49
N MET A 681 -4.24 -5.55 -18.45
CA MET A 681 -5.54 -4.90 -18.53
C MET A 681 -5.50 -3.47 -17.98
N TYR A 682 -6.00 -2.51 -18.75
CA TYR A 682 -6.16 -1.11 -18.35
C TYR A 682 -7.57 -0.62 -18.66
N LEU A 683 -8.24 -0.06 -17.66
CA LEU A 683 -9.57 0.59 -17.77
C LEU A 683 -10.59 -0.19 -18.65
N GLY A 684 -10.80 -1.47 -18.34
CA GLY A 684 -11.78 -2.30 -19.04
C GLY A 684 -11.26 -3.04 -20.27
N GLU A 685 -10.01 -2.82 -20.70
CA GLU A 685 -9.46 -3.34 -21.97
C GLU A 685 -8.15 -4.08 -21.76
N VAL A 686 -7.86 -5.07 -22.62
CA VAL A 686 -6.55 -5.72 -22.67
C VAL A 686 -5.66 -4.92 -23.61
N VAL A 687 -4.57 -4.37 -23.07
CA VAL A 687 -3.66 -3.49 -23.81
C VAL A 687 -2.43 -4.20 -24.33
N GLU A 688 -2.08 -5.36 -23.78
CA GLU A 688 -0.93 -6.16 -24.22
C GLU A 688 -1.10 -7.62 -23.80
N ILE A 689 -0.68 -8.56 -24.66
CA ILE A 689 -0.61 -9.99 -24.32
C ILE A 689 0.73 -10.53 -24.83
N ALA A 690 1.44 -11.31 -24.02
CA ALA A 690 2.67 -11.98 -24.46
C ALA A 690 2.96 -13.24 -23.65
N ASN A 691 3.94 -14.04 -24.09
CA ASN A 691 4.54 -15.04 -23.21
C ASN A 691 5.24 -14.34 -22.05
N THR A 692 5.22 -14.94 -20.86
CA THR A 692 5.78 -14.34 -19.65
C THR A 692 7.24 -13.89 -19.83
N PRO A 693 8.17 -14.69 -20.39
CA PRO A 693 9.55 -14.23 -20.58
C PRO A 693 9.67 -13.03 -21.52
N ASP A 694 8.84 -12.98 -22.58
CA ASP A 694 8.85 -11.88 -23.57
C ASP A 694 8.29 -10.59 -22.95
N LEU A 695 7.21 -10.68 -22.16
CA LEU A 695 6.58 -9.52 -21.51
C LEU A 695 7.53 -8.83 -20.52
N PHE A 696 8.25 -9.61 -19.71
CA PHE A 696 9.17 -9.08 -18.70
C PHE A 696 10.49 -8.59 -19.30
N ALA A 697 10.92 -9.15 -20.43
CA ALA A 697 12.16 -8.74 -21.11
C ALA A 697 11.97 -7.51 -22.02
N ASP A 698 10.86 -7.42 -22.75
CA ASP A 698 10.58 -6.34 -23.71
C ASP A 698 9.09 -5.92 -23.67
N PRO A 699 8.64 -5.30 -22.56
CA PRO A 699 7.26 -4.80 -22.48
C PRO A 699 7.01 -3.69 -23.51
N LYS A 700 5.98 -3.85 -24.34
CA LYS A 700 5.71 -2.96 -25.47
C LYS A 700 4.89 -1.75 -25.07
N HIS A 701 3.73 -1.97 -24.46
CA HIS A 701 2.81 -0.89 -24.15
C HIS A 701 3.41 0.01 -23.05
N PRO A 702 3.37 1.36 -23.17
CA PRO A 702 3.95 2.26 -22.16
C PRO A 702 3.41 2.03 -20.74
N TYR A 703 2.13 1.67 -20.61
CA TYR A 703 1.53 1.25 -19.34
C TYR A 703 2.17 -0.02 -18.77
N THR A 704 2.38 -1.06 -19.59
CA THR A 704 3.05 -2.29 -19.14
C THR A 704 4.48 -2.00 -18.70
N ARG A 705 5.21 -1.15 -19.43
CA ARG A 705 6.56 -0.71 -19.02
C ARG A 705 6.54 -0.06 -17.65
N ALA A 706 5.57 0.82 -17.40
CA ALA A 706 5.43 1.47 -16.10
C ALA A 706 5.07 0.47 -14.99
N LEU A 707 4.15 -0.46 -15.25
CA LEU A 707 3.82 -1.55 -14.32
C LEU A 707 5.05 -2.39 -13.96
N MET A 708 5.84 -2.80 -14.95
CA MET A 708 7.04 -3.62 -14.74
C MET A 708 8.13 -2.85 -13.98
N SER A 709 8.31 -1.56 -14.27
CA SER A 709 9.26 -0.71 -13.54
C SER A 709 8.88 -0.44 -12.09
N ALA A 710 7.64 -0.74 -11.69
CA ALA A 710 7.13 -0.54 -10.34
C ALA A 710 7.22 -1.81 -9.46
N ILE A 711 7.73 -2.92 -10.00
CA ILE A 711 7.92 -4.17 -9.24
C ILE A 711 9.14 -3.98 -8.31
N PRO A 712 8.99 -4.15 -6.98
CA PRO A 712 10.13 -4.12 -6.08
C PRO A 712 11.09 -5.28 -6.37
N GLU A 713 12.39 -4.98 -6.52
CA GLU A 713 13.41 -6.01 -6.70
C GLU A 713 13.96 -6.46 -5.32
N PRO A 714 14.00 -7.77 -5.00
CA PRO A 714 14.56 -8.27 -3.75
C PRO A 714 16.10 -8.30 -3.77
N ASP A 715 16.74 -7.30 -4.39
CA ASP A 715 18.18 -7.10 -4.40
C ASP A 715 18.48 -5.63 -4.04
N PRO A 716 19.00 -5.36 -2.82
CA PRO A 716 19.27 -3.98 -2.37
C PRO A 716 20.41 -3.29 -3.13
N THR A 717 21.13 -4.00 -4.01
CA THR A 717 22.22 -3.43 -4.82
C THR A 717 21.78 -2.90 -6.18
N VAL A 718 20.53 -3.18 -6.57
CA VAL A 718 19.96 -2.74 -7.85
C VAL A 718 19.10 -1.51 -7.61
N GLU A 719 19.48 -0.38 -8.20
CA GLU A 719 18.61 0.81 -8.26
C GLU A 719 17.60 0.62 -9.40
N ALA A 720 16.31 0.59 -9.07
CA ALA A 720 15.24 0.50 -10.07
C ALA A 720 14.98 1.85 -10.73
N ASP A 721 15.15 1.94 -12.05
CA ASP A 721 14.70 3.09 -12.85
C ASP A 721 13.16 3.05 -12.98
N ARG A 722 12.45 3.62 -12.00
CA ARG A 722 10.98 3.63 -11.92
C ARG A 722 10.34 4.63 -12.89
N ILE A 723 9.31 4.20 -13.63
CA ILE A 723 8.48 5.09 -14.45
C ILE A 723 7.24 5.49 -13.63
N LEU A 724 7.28 6.67 -13.03
CA LEU A 724 6.15 7.20 -12.26
C LEU A 724 5.06 7.78 -13.16
N LEU A 725 3.91 7.09 -13.18
CA LEU A 725 2.72 7.58 -13.88
C LEU A 725 2.10 8.75 -13.11
N LYS A 726 2.11 9.94 -13.71
CA LYS A 726 1.45 11.13 -13.15
C LYS A 726 -0.07 11.08 -13.37
N GLY A 727 -0.83 11.56 -12.39
CA GLY A 727 -2.30 11.63 -12.43
C GLY A 727 -3.02 10.33 -12.04
N ASP A 728 -4.28 10.46 -11.64
CA ASP A 728 -5.12 9.33 -11.23
C ASP A 728 -5.68 8.53 -12.41
N VAL A 729 -6.05 7.28 -12.14
CA VAL A 729 -6.81 6.44 -13.07
C VAL A 729 -8.12 7.16 -13.45
N PRO A 730 -8.40 7.35 -14.76
CA PRO A 730 -9.66 7.93 -15.20
C PRO A 730 -10.88 7.14 -14.72
N SER A 731 -12.03 7.81 -14.63
CA SER A 731 -13.28 7.16 -14.24
C SER A 731 -13.73 6.15 -15.31
N PRO A 732 -14.07 4.90 -14.95
CA PRO A 732 -14.67 3.95 -15.88
C PRO A 732 -16.09 4.33 -16.34
N ILE A 733 -16.69 5.37 -15.75
CA ILE A 733 -18.00 5.90 -16.18
C ILE A 733 -17.85 6.66 -17.51
N ASP A 734 -16.79 7.46 -17.61
CA ASP A 734 -16.47 8.28 -18.78
C ASP A 734 -15.00 8.08 -19.17
N PRO A 735 -14.66 6.91 -19.76
CA PRO A 735 -13.29 6.62 -20.13
C PRO A 735 -12.82 7.57 -21.26
N PRO A 736 -11.52 7.92 -21.31
CA PRO A 736 -11.00 8.80 -22.34
C PRO A 736 -11.26 8.28 -23.75
N SER A 737 -11.60 9.17 -24.69
CA SER A 737 -11.75 8.81 -26.11
C SER A 737 -10.44 8.29 -26.72
N GLY A 738 -10.52 7.47 -27.76
CA GLY A 738 -9.34 6.90 -28.41
C GLY A 738 -8.64 5.89 -27.51
N CYS A 739 -7.35 6.06 -27.24
CA CYS A 739 -6.60 5.25 -26.28
C CYS A 739 -6.95 5.64 -24.84
N HIS A 740 -7.50 4.71 -24.05
CA HIS A 740 -7.86 4.96 -22.65
C HIS A 740 -6.68 5.41 -21.78
N PHE A 741 -5.44 4.99 -22.11
CA PHE A 741 -4.24 5.36 -21.35
C PHE A 741 -3.65 6.73 -21.71
N ARG A 742 -4.18 7.42 -22.73
CA ARG A 742 -3.58 8.66 -23.27
C ARG A 742 -3.36 9.76 -22.24
N THR A 743 -4.22 9.84 -21.23
CA THR A 743 -4.17 10.86 -20.17
C THR A 743 -3.10 10.57 -19.11
N ARG A 744 -2.42 9.42 -19.17
CA ARG A 744 -1.31 9.06 -18.27
C ARG A 744 -0.07 8.58 -19.03
N CYS A 745 -0.15 8.45 -20.35
CA CYS A 745 0.92 7.96 -21.19
C CYS A 745 2.10 8.96 -21.28
N PRO A 746 3.31 8.59 -20.82
CA PRO A 746 4.50 9.44 -21.00
C PRO A 746 4.88 9.60 -22.47
N GLU A 747 4.45 8.67 -23.34
CA GLU A 747 4.75 8.62 -24.77
C GLU A 747 3.53 8.94 -25.65
N VAL A 748 2.60 9.76 -25.14
CA VAL A 748 1.49 10.26 -25.96
C VAL A 748 2.02 10.95 -27.23
N ILE A 749 1.57 10.50 -28.40
CA ILE A 749 2.20 10.87 -29.67
C ILE A 749 1.79 12.29 -30.06
N PRO A 750 2.71 13.26 -30.18
CA PRO A 750 2.37 14.59 -30.66
C PRO A 750 1.97 14.57 -32.14
N PRO A 751 1.12 15.50 -32.60
CA PRO A 751 0.96 15.75 -34.04
C PRO A 751 2.29 16.20 -34.65
N ASP A 752 2.35 16.38 -35.97
CA ASP A 752 3.57 16.82 -36.69
C ASP A 752 3.95 18.28 -36.35
N ILE A 753 4.43 18.48 -35.12
CA ILE A 753 4.83 19.74 -34.49
C ILE A 753 6.16 19.54 -33.75
N ASP A 754 6.99 20.58 -33.76
CA ASP A 754 8.27 20.58 -33.03
C ASP A 754 7.99 20.86 -31.54
N ILE A 755 7.99 19.81 -30.73
CA ILE A 755 7.78 19.87 -29.28
C ILE A 755 8.49 18.68 -28.61
N GLU A 756 9.14 18.93 -27.48
CA GLU A 756 9.71 17.86 -26.65
C GLU A 756 8.59 17.07 -25.96
N GLN A 757 8.81 15.77 -25.77
CA GLN A 757 7.79 14.85 -25.26
C GLN A 757 7.24 15.28 -23.88
N GLU A 758 8.12 15.70 -22.97
CA GLU A 758 7.76 16.18 -21.64
C GLU A 758 6.91 17.45 -21.69
N THR A 759 7.30 18.43 -22.51
CA THR A 759 6.51 19.65 -22.73
C THR A 759 5.16 19.36 -23.35
N TYR A 760 5.09 18.41 -24.28
CA TYR A 760 3.81 18.00 -24.87
C TYR A 760 2.90 17.36 -23.82
N ARG A 761 3.45 16.56 -22.91
CA ARG A 761 2.69 15.97 -21.81
C ARG A 761 2.08 17.02 -20.89
N GLU A 762 2.84 18.06 -20.51
CA GLU A 762 2.34 19.20 -19.72
C GLU A 762 1.20 19.93 -20.46
N VAL A 763 1.33 20.13 -21.78
CA VAL A 763 0.28 20.73 -22.60
C VAL A 763 -0.98 19.87 -22.60
N MET A 764 -0.85 18.54 -22.68
CA MET A 764 -1.99 17.62 -22.62
C MET A 764 -2.66 17.65 -21.24
N ASP A 765 -1.90 17.71 -20.14
CA ASP A 765 -2.46 17.86 -18.79
C ASP A 765 -3.20 19.20 -18.62
N TYR A 766 -2.58 20.30 -19.06
CA TYR A 766 -3.22 21.60 -19.06
C TYR A 766 -4.51 21.59 -19.89
N ARG A 767 -4.47 20.99 -21.09
CA ARG A 767 -5.64 20.91 -21.97
C ARG A 767 -6.77 20.09 -21.35
N GLN A 768 -6.47 18.93 -20.77
CA GLN A 768 -7.48 18.11 -20.09
C GLN A 768 -8.18 18.91 -18.99
N ARG A 769 -7.42 19.64 -18.15
CA ARG A 769 -7.98 20.51 -17.12
C ARG A 769 -8.85 21.64 -17.68
N VAL A 770 -8.51 22.16 -18.87
CA VAL A 770 -9.34 23.17 -19.56
C VAL A 770 -10.63 22.55 -20.09
N GLU A 771 -10.57 21.34 -20.65
CA GLU A 771 -11.75 20.62 -21.16
C GLU A 771 -12.70 20.21 -20.04
N ASP A 772 -12.16 19.86 -18.87
CA ASP A 772 -12.93 19.44 -17.69
C ASP A 772 -13.40 20.63 -16.81
N GLU A 773 -13.12 21.87 -17.21
CA GLU A 773 -13.33 23.09 -16.41
C GLU A 773 -12.70 23.03 -15.00
N ALA A 774 -11.61 22.25 -14.85
CA ALA A 774 -11.00 21.90 -13.56
C ALA A 774 -9.98 22.94 -13.04
N ILE A 775 -9.87 24.11 -13.66
CA ILE A 775 -8.95 25.17 -13.21
C ILE A 775 -9.70 26.18 -12.34
N ALA A 776 -9.30 26.30 -11.06
CA ALA A 776 -9.82 27.32 -10.15
C ALA A 776 -9.33 28.74 -10.53
N ILE A 777 -9.96 29.35 -11.54
CA ILE A 777 -9.58 30.67 -12.09
C ILE A 777 -9.54 31.76 -11.01
N ASP A 778 -10.49 31.74 -10.07
CA ASP A 778 -10.55 32.74 -9.00
C ASP A 778 -9.38 32.62 -8.01
N ALA A 779 -8.96 31.39 -7.68
CA ALA A 779 -7.78 31.16 -6.84
C ALA A 779 -6.49 31.63 -7.55
N VAL A 780 -6.38 31.36 -8.86
CA VAL A 780 -5.25 31.86 -9.66
C VAL A 780 -5.22 33.39 -9.71
N ARG A 781 -6.38 34.04 -9.87
CA ARG A 781 -6.48 35.51 -9.82
C ARG A 781 -6.05 36.05 -8.46
N GLU A 782 -6.47 35.43 -7.37
CA GLU A 782 -6.06 35.85 -6.02
C GLU A 782 -4.53 35.76 -5.84
N GLN A 783 -3.93 34.65 -6.29
CA GLN A 783 -2.48 34.45 -6.25
C GLN A 783 -1.74 35.49 -7.10
N ALA A 784 -2.22 35.75 -8.32
CA ALA A 784 -1.63 36.74 -9.22
C ALA A 784 -1.71 38.17 -8.65
N GLY A 785 -2.80 38.53 -7.95
CA GLY A 785 -2.92 39.81 -7.24
C GLY A 785 -1.94 39.94 -6.07
N LYS A 786 -1.71 38.85 -5.32
CA LYS A 786 -0.70 38.80 -4.24
C LYS A 786 0.73 38.95 -4.77
N ALA A 787 1.05 38.32 -5.89
CA ALA A 787 2.37 38.42 -6.53
C ALA A 787 2.65 39.85 -7.04
N ASP A 788 1.68 40.48 -7.72
CA ASP A 788 1.83 41.83 -8.29
C ASP A 788 2.00 42.90 -7.19
N SER A 789 1.26 42.78 -6.09
CA SER A 789 1.41 43.66 -4.92
C SER A 789 2.76 43.52 -4.20
N ALA A 790 3.38 42.35 -4.23
CA ALA A 790 4.73 42.12 -3.69
C ALA A 790 5.83 42.75 -4.57
N THR A 791 5.68 42.70 -5.90
CA THR A 791 6.59 43.39 -6.85
C THR A 791 6.40 44.91 -6.87
N ALA A 792 5.19 45.42 -6.66
CA ALA A 792 4.95 46.86 -6.56
C ALA A 792 5.54 47.48 -5.26
N ALA A 793 5.79 46.67 -4.23
CA ALA A 793 6.42 47.12 -2.98
C ALA A 793 7.96 47.27 -3.08
N THR A 794 8.61 46.70 -4.10
CA THR A 794 10.06 46.78 -4.30
C THR A 794 10.48 47.88 -5.27
N ASP A 795 9.64 48.23 -6.25
CA ASP A 795 9.87 49.36 -7.15
C ASP A 795 9.13 50.62 -6.66
N GLY A 796 9.89 51.50 -6.01
CA GLY A 796 9.34 52.70 -5.37
C GLY A 796 8.54 53.63 -6.28
N GLY A 797 7.24 53.72 -5.99
CA GLY A 797 6.44 54.94 -6.08
C GLY A 797 5.86 55.31 -7.46
N ALA A 798 4.60 54.95 -7.69
CA ALA A 798 3.67 55.73 -8.51
C ALA A 798 2.23 55.56 -7.99
N ASP A 799 1.52 56.69 -7.88
CA ASP A 799 0.16 56.82 -7.35
C ASP A 799 -0.86 55.84 -8.00
N LEU A 800 -1.47 54.97 -7.20
CA LEU A 800 -2.64 54.19 -7.58
C LEU A 800 -3.89 55.06 -7.42
N ALA A 801 -4.56 55.34 -8.55
CA ALA A 801 -5.87 55.98 -8.57
C ALA A 801 -6.97 54.93 -8.33
N GLU A 802 -7.78 55.13 -7.28
CA GLU A 802 -8.97 54.32 -6.99
C GLU A 802 -9.99 54.40 -8.14
N ALA A 803 -10.33 53.25 -8.72
CA ALA A 803 -11.45 53.10 -9.64
C ALA A 803 -12.76 52.80 -8.86
N PRO A 804 -13.91 53.37 -9.24
CA PRO A 804 -15.16 53.21 -8.53
C PRO A 804 -15.87 51.93 -9.01
N ASN A 805 -15.43 50.76 -8.52
CA ASN A 805 -16.20 49.52 -8.37
C ASN A 805 -15.27 48.36 -7.93
N GLY A 806 -14.85 48.37 -6.66
CA GLY A 806 -14.71 47.21 -5.76
C GLY A 806 -14.01 45.90 -6.14
N THR A 807 -13.49 45.69 -7.35
CA THR A 807 -12.65 44.55 -7.71
C THR A 807 -11.40 45.08 -8.39
N GLU A 808 -10.25 44.99 -7.72
CA GLU A 808 -8.96 45.20 -8.37
C GLU A 808 -8.84 44.13 -9.47
N GLN A 809 -8.96 44.55 -10.73
CA GLN A 809 -8.72 43.67 -11.87
C GLN A 809 -7.21 43.41 -11.94
N VAL A 810 -6.82 42.19 -11.59
CA VAL A 810 -5.47 41.68 -11.77
C VAL A 810 -5.08 41.86 -13.25
N PRO A 811 -3.90 42.43 -13.57
CA PRO A 811 -3.47 42.55 -14.95
C PRO A 811 -3.44 41.19 -15.64
N VAL A 812 -4.02 41.09 -16.85
CA VAL A 812 -4.04 39.84 -17.64
C VAL A 812 -2.64 39.23 -17.80
N ALA A 813 -1.61 40.08 -17.87
CA ALA A 813 -0.21 39.64 -17.92
C ALA A 813 0.25 38.91 -16.65
N ALA A 814 -0.16 39.37 -15.46
CA ALA A 814 0.16 38.71 -14.18
C ALA A 814 -0.59 37.39 -14.06
N PHE A 815 -1.89 37.37 -14.37
CA PHE A 815 -2.69 36.14 -14.42
C PHE A 815 -2.07 35.10 -15.36
N LYS A 816 -1.68 35.53 -16.57
CA LYS A 816 -1.05 34.67 -17.57
C LYS A 816 0.28 34.10 -17.10
N GLN A 817 1.12 34.91 -16.46
CA GLN A 817 2.38 34.43 -15.90
C GLN A 817 2.14 33.41 -14.79
N THR A 818 1.21 33.66 -13.86
CA THR A 818 0.86 32.70 -12.80
C THR A 818 0.30 31.40 -13.36
N MET A 819 -0.50 31.44 -14.41
CA MET A 819 -0.99 30.24 -15.11
C MET A 819 0.17 29.45 -15.72
N VAL A 820 1.10 30.11 -16.41
CA VAL A 820 2.27 29.44 -16.99
C VAL A 820 3.14 28.81 -15.90
N ASP A 821 3.49 29.58 -14.86
CA ASP A 821 4.33 29.11 -13.76
C ASP A 821 3.69 27.97 -12.95
N ARG A 822 2.35 27.91 -12.94
CA ARG A 822 1.60 26.87 -12.22
C ARG A 822 1.49 25.56 -12.99
N PHE A 823 1.41 25.61 -14.32
CA PHE A 823 1.07 24.43 -15.14
C PHE A 823 2.20 23.94 -16.03
N PHE A 824 3.30 24.67 -16.15
CA PHE A 824 4.42 24.33 -17.03
C PHE A 824 5.75 24.52 -16.29
N GLU A 825 6.49 23.43 -16.11
CA GLU A 825 7.86 23.46 -15.63
C GLU A 825 8.82 23.65 -16.80
N THR A 826 8.46 23.11 -17.97
CA THR A 826 9.26 23.22 -19.19
C THR A 826 8.94 24.48 -20.01
N SER A 827 9.93 24.92 -20.79
CA SER A 827 9.82 26.15 -21.57
C SER A 827 9.09 25.92 -22.90
N LEU A 828 7.84 26.36 -23.00
CA LEU A 828 7.14 26.49 -24.27
C LEU A 828 7.82 27.55 -25.17
N THR A 829 8.00 27.23 -26.45
CA THR A 829 8.59 28.15 -27.43
C THR A 829 7.74 28.33 -28.69
N GLY A 830 8.06 29.36 -29.46
CA GLY A 830 7.51 29.55 -30.81
C GLY A 830 5.99 29.69 -30.87
N GLU A 831 5.38 28.92 -31.76
CA GLU A 831 3.93 28.90 -31.98
C GLU A 831 3.19 28.18 -30.86
N ASN A 832 3.76 27.12 -30.31
CA ASN A 832 3.15 26.33 -29.23
C ASN A 832 2.89 27.20 -27.99
N ARG A 833 3.86 28.03 -27.60
CA ARG A 833 3.68 29.03 -26.53
C ARG A 833 2.52 29.97 -26.82
N ARG A 834 2.41 30.51 -28.04
CA ARG A 834 1.34 31.47 -28.39
C ARG A 834 -0.05 30.84 -28.30
N VAL A 835 -0.19 29.58 -28.70
CA VAL A 835 -1.47 28.86 -28.63
C VAL A 835 -1.90 28.65 -27.18
N VAL A 836 -1.01 28.15 -26.31
CA VAL A 836 -1.27 28.01 -24.87
C VAL A 836 -1.60 29.35 -24.24
N GLU A 837 -0.82 30.38 -24.54
CA GLU A 837 -1.06 31.74 -24.08
C GLU A 837 -2.43 32.31 -24.53
N THR A 838 -2.87 31.98 -25.75
CA THR A 838 -4.20 32.37 -26.27
C THR A 838 -5.31 31.63 -25.53
N SER A 839 -5.12 30.35 -25.23
CA SER A 839 -6.05 29.58 -24.39
C SER A 839 -6.19 30.20 -23.00
N ILE A 840 -5.08 30.59 -22.35
CA ILE A 840 -5.10 31.28 -21.05
C ILE A 840 -5.85 32.62 -21.13
N GLU A 841 -5.71 33.36 -22.23
CA GLU A 841 -6.45 34.61 -22.45
C GLU A 841 -7.97 34.36 -22.55
N HIS A 842 -8.40 33.28 -23.24
CA HIS A 842 -9.81 32.87 -23.26
C HIS A 842 -10.33 32.49 -21.87
N LEU A 843 -9.54 31.77 -21.07
CA LEU A 843 -9.90 31.47 -19.67
C LEU A 843 -10.02 32.72 -18.81
N ALA A 844 -9.16 33.71 -19.03
CA ALA A 844 -9.24 34.99 -18.32
C ALA A 844 -10.58 35.72 -18.59
N ASP A 845 -11.14 35.53 -19.78
CA ASP A 845 -12.45 36.04 -20.19
C ASP A 845 -13.63 35.10 -19.81
N GLY A 846 -13.34 33.91 -19.26
CA GLY A 846 -14.34 32.90 -18.87
C GLY A 846 -14.88 32.05 -20.02
N ASP A 847 -14.18 32.02 -21.16
CA ASP A 847 -14.55 31.27 -22.37
C ASP A 847 -13.79 29.93 -22.45
N TRP A 848 -14.27 28.94 -21.70
CA TRP A 848 -13.67 27.60 -21.63
C TRP A 848 -13.71 26.86 -22.98
N ASP A 849 -14.82 26.99 -23.71
CA ASP A 849 -14.98 26.36 -25.03
C ASP A 849 -13.94 26.88 -26.03
N ALA A 850 -13.73 28.20 -26.10
CA ALA A 850 -12.71 28.78 -26.97
C ALA A 850 -11.29 28.38 -26.51
N ALA A 851 -11.06 28.37 -25.19
CA ALA A 851 -9.78 27.95 -24.61
C ALA A 851 -9.43 26.50 -24.98
N ALA A 852 -10.39 25.58 -24.89
CA ALA A 852 -10.24 24.18 -25.26
C ALA A 852 -10.05 24.00 -26.77
N SER A 853 -10.86 24.69 -27.58
CA SER A 853 -10.82 24.58 -29.04
C SER A 853 -9.45 24.97 -29.62
N VAL A 854 -8.86 26.07 -29.14
CA VAL A 854 -7.55 26.54 -29.62
C VAL A 854 -6.44 25.53 -29.30
N LEU A 855 -6.52 24.85 -28.14
CA LEU A 855 -5.57 23.79 -27.79
C LEU A 855 -5.77 22.55 -28.68
N ARG A 856 -7.02 22.12 -28.87
CA ARG A 856 -7.35 20.96 -29.71
C ARG A 856 -6.86 21.12 -31.14
N ASP A 857 -7.10 22.27 -31.75
CA ASP A 857 -6.69 22.53 -33.14
C ASP A 857 -5.18 22.37 -33.40
N ARG A 858 -4.33 22.56 -32.38
CA ARG A 858 -2.88 22.49 -32.49
C ARG A 858 -2.27 21.20 -31.94
N PHE A 859 -2.82 20.68 -30.86
CA PHE A 859 -2.22 19.63 -30.04
C PHE A 859 -3.06 18.34 -30.04
N GLU A 860 -3.97 18.14 -30.99
CA GLU A 860 -4.73 16.89 -31.07
C GLU A 860 -3.82 15.70 -31.42
N SER A 861 -3.80 14.69 -30.56
CA SER A 861 -3.05 13.45 -30.77
C SER A 861 -3.88 12.40 -31.51
N VAL A 862 -3.20 11.54 -32.29
CA VAL A 862 -3.80 10.30 -32.81
C VAL A 862 -4.36 9.44 -31.68
N CYS A 863 -3.73 9.47 -30.50
CA CYS A 863 -4.19 8.74 -29.32
C CYS A 863 -5.53 9.23 -28.78
N GLU A 864 -6.01 10.43 -29.12
CA GLU A 864 -7.33 10.93 -28.70
C GLU A 864 -8.44 10.58 -29.67
N THR A 865 -8.08 10.39 -30.94
CA THR A 865 -9.01 10.29 -32.07
C THR A 865 -9.20 8.86 -32.56
N LYS A 866 -8.18 8.01 -32.42
CA LYS A 866 -8.21 6.61 -32.83
C LYS A 866 -8.03 5.69 -31.64
N HIS A 867 -8.90 4.68 -31.55
CA HIS A 867 -8.75 3.57 -30.60
C HIS A 867 -7.74 2.56 -31.15
N PRO A 868 -6.71 2.16 -30.40
CA PRO A 868 -5.73 1.16 -30.84
C PRO A 868 -6.24 -0.27 -30.58
N GLU A 869 -5.94 -1.20 -31.48
CA GLU A 869 -6.37 -2.60 -31.37
C GLU A 869 -5.17 -3.54 -31.13
N LEU A 870 -5.43 -4.71 -30.54
CA LEU A 870 -4.42 -5.77 -30.42
C LEU A 870 -4.14 -6.36 -31.81
N GLN A 871 -2.87 -6.34 -32.25
CA GLN A 871 -2.48 -6.94 -33.54
C GLN A 871 -2.65 -8.48 -33.52
N PRO A 872 -2.70 -9.16 -34.67
CA PRO A 872 -2.67 -10.63 -34.73
C PRO A 872 -1.26 -11.24 -34.53
N ASP A 873 -0.31 -10.49 -33.99
CA ASP A 873 1.07 -10.93 -33.76
C ASP A 873 1.20 -11.86 -32.54
N ALA A 874 2.38 -12.47 -32.34
CA ALA A 874 2.66 -13.32 -31.18
C ALA A 874 2.77 -12.53 -29.85
N HIS A 875 2.96 -11.21 -29.93
CA HIS A 875 3.10 -10.29 -28.80
C HIS A 875 2.38 -8.97 -29.13
N PRO A 876 1.04 -8.98 -29.15
CA PRO A 876 0.26 -7.81 -29.53
C PRO A 876 0.19 -6.75 -28.43
N ALA A 877 0.17 -5.50 -28.85
CA ALA A 877 -0.01 -4.33 -27.99
C ALA A 877 -0.93 -3.31 -28.65
N ALA A 878 -2.00 -2.93 -27.95
CA ALA A 878 -2.96 -1.91 -28.35
C ALA A 878 -2.35 -0.51 -28.18
N CYS A 879 -1.38 -0.17 -29.03
CA CYS A 879 -0.66 1.10 -28.99
C CYS A 879 -0.26 1.59 -30.38
N HIS A 880 -0.48 2.89 -30.64
CA HIS A 880 -0.13 3.57 -31.90
C HIS A 880 1.38 3.71 -32.15
N LEU A 881 2.23 3.33 -31.20
CA LEU A 881 3.69 3.24 -31.40
C LEU A 881 4.08 2.05 -32.30
N TYR A 882 3.19 1.07 -32.43
CA TYR A 882 3.36 -0.12 -33.26
C TYR A 882 2.43 -0.04 -34.48
N GLU A 883 2.71 -0.84 -35.51
CA GLU A 883 1.87 -0.87 -36.71
C GLU A 883 0.42 -1.24 -36.32
N GLN A 884 -0.51 -0.34 -36.63
CA GLN A 884 -1.95 -0.53 -36.48
C GLN A 884 -2.53 -0.76 -37.87
N GLU A 885 -3.49 -1.68 -38.02
CA GLU A 885 -4.19 -1.79 -39.29
C GLU A 885 -4.97 -0.50 -39.52
N ASP A 886 -4.65 0.24 -40.60
CA ASP A 886 -5.44 1.40 -41.00
C ASP A 886 -6.84 0.92 -41.37
N GLY A 887 -7.77 1.03 -40.41
CA GLY A 887 -9.20 0.85 -40.58
C GLY A 887 -9.84 1.93 -41.46
N ASP A 888 -9.31 2.14 -42.67
CA ASP A 888 -9.96 2.90 -43.72
C ASP A 888 -10.88 1.95 -44.51
N SER A 889 -12.03 1.58 -43.93
CA SER A 889 -13.36 1.46 -44.57
C SER A 889 -14.34 0.55 -43.81
N ALA A 890 -15.24 1.16 -43.04
CA ALA A 890 -16.60 0.66 -42.80
C ALA A 890 -17.62 1.69 -43.30
#